data_AF-A0A329M5A3-F1
#
_entry.id   AF-A0A329M5A3-F1
#
_cell.length_a   1.000
_cell.length_b   1.000
_cell.length_c   1.000
_cell.angle_alpha   90.00
_cell.angle_beta   90.00
_cell.angle_gamma   90.00
#
_symmetry.space_group_name_H-M   'P 1'
#
loop_
_entity.id
_entity.type
_entity.pdbx_description
1 polymer ?
#
loop_
_entity_poly.entity_id
_entity_poly.type
_entity_poly.pdbx_seq_one_letter_code
_entity_poly.pdbx_strand_id
1 'polypeptide(L)'
;MKQGVIKEAGFASFSQGKFGNAGQNLYVSHKGILQRIHLFDVNGDGYIDLPLVNSHDDDTRVPAYVHVNPLENGARRELPTEGAFAAAVGDLNQDGYDDLVIGNQYNGVTNFVYAQIYYGSPEGYSTKRMLNLWAPSCKDVEIGDFNGDGRKDIVFVSLERLRLFYQSKEGFRTNGYVDVELDHPIESIAAADLDGDGYDDLLVRTTDSRIAIYWGGPEGIRADRRTWLDTALTGTAAIETKIDQAASGAGAGSLFVYAVPQAPRFKVLRLGGRPHIFVCRGEQAVFIPILQDRTAGAPLVLESGAVTSAAVGDVNGDGLEDIVLSSRKPDEEGKEWSWIYWGSASGYSNDNRTAFRTTSANDAVAADLDGNGFADVIVCQDKTEEMYTTESLIYRGSPSGLADEPLRLETHCALDVFVARTMADSRPQVIFLNHLSNRILGDVPTYIYLGGPDGFSPERRLELASWAATEARICDFNDDSYPDIFIANCNENAMHLDRGSYIYYNGPEGFQTENRVELPTKYSMNSCCADLNRDGWLDLIVVGHANDELLIFYGSENGFTAEPVRIKLIIDGVVYSQPRFMTLADLNNDGWLDLVIPDCGKTEDLLILWGGPDGFSIDRRTLLPEGAGICTRAADLNGNGWLDLVVGGMRGSDPVDPYRSFVYIYWGGPEGYSNDRRTQLQAQFAVDLAIADFNNDGILDIFVASYHGTRTRDLDSYIYWGEPGGDFSENKRSRLFGHSVAGALAADFNEDGYIDLATANHKTFGNHPGKSFVWWNGPDGFSEQRVTKLPTMGPHGITHSDIGNVMDRGPEEYYESRAIELPEGCSLTGVSWDADIPPKTWVKAQVRSAATEETLRQAPWCGAEGEGSWLEGNGERPNVLPPGQWIQYRLALGAVNSGGTPRIREVSLAYERQA
;
A
#
# COMPACT_ATOMS: atom_id res chain seq x y z
N MET A 1 60.09 4.99 36.87
CA MET A 1 58.89 4.15 37.07
C MET A 1 58.70 3.31 35.82
N LYS A 2 58.35 2.02 35.92
CA LYS A 2 58.04 1.21 34.74
C LYS A 2 56.63 1.57 34.29
N GLN A 3 56.49 2.17 33.12
CA GLN A 3 55.21 2.35 32.43
C GLN A 3 54.90 1.09 31.62
N GLY A 4 53.63 0.68 31.61
CA GLY A 4 53.12 -0.42 30.79
C GLY A 4 51.81 -0.03 30.13
N VAL A 5 51.36 -0.85 29.17
CA VAL A 5 50.10 -0.68 28.45
C VAL A 5 49.39 -2.02 28.37
N ILE A 6 48.10 -2.06 28.69
CA ILE A 6 47.20 -3.17 28.38
C ILE A 6 46.42 -2.80 27.12
N LYS A 7 46.33 -3.71 26.14
CA LYS A 7 45.60 -3.51 24.89
C LYS A 7 44.44 -4.50 24.84
N GLU A 8 43.23 -3.99 24.74
CA GLU A 8 42.02 -4.76 24.43
C GLU A 8 41.72 -4.53 22.95
N ALA A 9 41.83 -5.59 22.13
CA ALA A 9 41.64 -5.52 20.69
C ALA A 9 41.05 -6.83 20.16
N GLY A 10 40.27 -6.74 19.10
CA GLY A 10 39.73 -7.89 18.40
C GLY A 10 38.47 -8.48 19.04
N PHE A 11 37.81 -9.37 18.29
CA PHE A 11 36.51 -9.93 18.65
C PHE A 11 36.51 -10.61 20.02
N ALA A 12 37.49 -11.47 20.29
CA ALA A 12 37.58 -12.23 21.54
C ALA A 12 37.75 -11.34 22.79
N SER A 13 38.27 -10.11 22.64
CA SER A 13 38.44 -9.17 23.75
C SER A 13 37.17 -8.34 23.94
N PHE A 14 36.67 -7.68 22.90
CA PHE A 14 35.50 -6.81 23.04
C PHE A 14 34.20 -7.60 23.29
N SER A 15 34.04 -8.83 22.79
CA SER A 15 32.85 -9.67 23.06
C SER A 15 32.66 -10.06 24.54
N GLN A 16 33.69 -9.88 25.38
CA GLN A 16 33.59 -10.10 26.83
C GLN A 16 33.01 -8.89 27.58
N GLY A 17 32.83 -7.76 26.90
CA GLY A 17 32.19 -6.58 27.44
C GLY A 17 30.66 -6.70 27.54
N LYS A 18 30.04 -5.67 28.09
CA LYS A 18 28.60 -5.47 28.14
C LYS A 18 28.21 -4.35 27.18
N PHE A 19 27.27 -4.64 26.29
CA PHE A 19 26.66 -3.66 25.41
C PHE A 19 25.46 -3.00 26.11
N GLY A 20 25.29 -1.69 25.91
CA GLY A 20 24.05 -1.00 26.26
C GLY A 20 22.89 -1.64 25.51
N ASN A 21 21.73 -1.73 26.17
CA ASN A 21 20.49 -2.24 25.58
C ASN A 21 20.65 -3.61 24.88
N ALA A 22 21.44 -4.51 25.50
CA ALA A 22 21.84 -5.82 24.98
C ALA A 22 22.43 -5.84 23.55
N GLY A 23 22.95 -4.70 23.07
CA GLY A 23 23.51 -4.60 21.74
C GLY A 23 22.47 -4.38 20.63
N GLN A 24 21.28 -3.87 20.96
CA GLN A 24 20.23 -3.55 19.99
C GLN A 24 20.74 -2.70 18.81
N ASN A 25 21.68 -1.78 19.05
CA ASN A 25 22.31 -0.95 18.03
C ASN A 25 23.83 -0.88 18.17
N LEU A 26 24.47 -1.84 18.86
CA LEU A 26 25.90 -1.86 19.09
C LEU A 26 26.40 -3.30 19.16
N TYR A 27 27.44 -3.63 18.41
CA TYR A 27 28.02 -4.97 18.40
C TYR A 27 29.53 -4.92 18.14
N VAL A 28 30.18 -6.09 18.25
CA VAL A 28 31.57 -6.26 17.83
C VAL A 28 31.55 -7.12 16.57
N SER A 29 31.94 -6.55 15.45
CA SER A 29 32.01 -7.28 14.19
C SER A 29 32.99 -8.44 14.27
N HIS A 30 32.86 -9.42 13.38
CA HIS A 30 33.75 -10.57 13.31
C HIS A 30 35.22 -10.15 13.08
N LYS A 31 35.45 -9.01 12.41
CA LYS A 31 36.78 -8.40 12.26
C LYS A 31 37.33 -7.77 13.55
N GLY A 32 36.55 -7.81 14.63
CA GLY A 32 36.90 -7.31 15.94
C GLY A 32 36.71 -5.81 16.11
N ILE A 33 35.76 -5.24 15.38
CA ILE A 33 35.47 -3.80 15.38
C ILE A 33 34.22 -3.54 16.23
N LEU A 34 34.34 -2.73 17.26
CA LEU A 34 33.18 -2.25 18.02
C LEU A 34 32.53 -1.08 17.25
N GLN A 35 31.26 -1.27 16.85
CA GLN A 35 30.52 -0.33 15.99
C GLN A 35 29.00 -0.48 16.13
N ARG A 36 28.26 0.49 15.58
CA ARG A 36 26.80 0.52 15.55
C ARG A 36 26.23 -0.31 14.40
N ILE A 37 24.95 -0.65 14.49
CA ILE A 37 24.27 -1.57 13.55
C ILE A 37 23.45 -0.81 12.51
N HIS A 38 22.59 0.11 12.95
CA HIS A 38 21.72 0.88 12.07
C HIS A 38 22.45 2.13 11.58
N LEU A 39 22.53 2.26 10.26
CA LEU A 39 23.25 3.33 9.56
C LEU A 39 22.24 4.03 8.65
N PHE A 40 22.18 5.36 8.63
CA PHE A 40 21.13 6.09 7.90
C PHE A 40 21.68 7.04 6.83
N ASP A 41 22.99 7.06 6.62
CA ASP A 41 23.68 7.82 5.57
C ASP A 41 24.30 6.84 4.56
N VAL A 42 23.60 6.54 3.46
CA VAL A 42 24.03 5.51 2.49
C VAL A 42 25.13 6.01 1.56
N ASN A 43 25.38 7.33 1.52
CA ASN A 43 26.35 7.94 0.61
C ASN A 43 27.62 8.46 1.32
N GLY A 44 27.59 8.54 2.66
CA GLY A 44 28.71 8.94 3.51
C GLY A 44 28.94 10.45 3.61
N ASP A 45 27.96 11.29 3.28
CA ASP A 45 28.07 12.75 3.32
C ASP A 45 27.76 13.39 4.70
N GLY A 46 27.34 12.56 5.66
CA GLY A 46 26.98 12.95 7.02
C GLY A 46 25.54 13.44 7.17
N TYR A 47 24.65 13.23 6.20
CA TYR A 47 23.23 13.54 6.33
C TYR A 47 22.38 12.27 6.23
N ILE A 48 21.16 12.33 6.76
CA ILE A 48 20.23 11.19 6.74
C ILE A 48 19.61 11.04 5.36
N ASP A 49 19.57 9.80 4.88
CA ASP A 49 18.90 9.39 3.65
C ASP A 49 17.59 8.66 3.99
N LEU A 50 16.54 8.91 3.21
CA LEU A 50 15.19 8.40 3.48
C LEU A 50 14.78 7.32 2.46
N PRO A 51 14.75 6.03 2.83
CA PRO A 51 14.26 4.96 1.97
C PRO A 51 12.73 4.91 2.01
N LEU A 52 12.07 5.61 1.10
CA LEU A 52 10.62 5.52 0.90
C LEU A 52 10.32 4.28 0.04
N VAL A 53 9.84 3.22 0.70
CA VAL A 53 9.56 1.92 0.10
C VAL A 53 8.23 1.93 -0.66
N ASN A 54 8.30 2.28 -1.95
CA ASN A 54 7.13 2.28 -2.82
C ASN A 54 6.60 0.86 -3.01
N SER A 55 5.27 0.72 -2.94
CA SER A 55 4.62 -0.60 -2.97
C SER A 55 3.51 -0.67 -4.00
N HIS A 56 2.82 0.45 -4.21
CA HIS A 56 1.62 0.51 -5.02
C HIS A 56 1.70 1.67 -6.00
N ASP A 57 1.83 1.36 -7.28
CA ASP A 57 1.37 2.28 -8.32
C ASP A 57 0.08 1.79 -8.96
N ASP A 58 -0.50 0.70 -8.48
CA ASP A 58 -1.74 0.09 -8.98
C ASP A 58 -3.00 0.79 -8.48
N ASP A 59 -4.15 0.36 -9.01
CA ASP A 59 -5.46 0.67 -8.43
C ASP A 59 -5.79 2.18 -8.39
N THR A 60 -5.36 2.95 -9.38
CA THR A 60 -5.69 4.39 -9.47
C THR A 60 -7.06 4.58 -10.13
N ARG A 61 -7.98 5.27 -9.43
CA ARG A 61 -9.29 5.66 -9.97
C ARG A 61 -9.13 6.84 -10.91
N VAL A 62 -9.63 6.67 -12.12
CA VAL A 62 -9.40 7.61 -13.23
C VAL A 62 -10.69 8.20 -13.80
N PRO A 63 -10.59 9.37 -14.46
CA PRO A 63 -11.72 9.98 -15.16
C PRO A 63 -12.25 9.12 -16.31
N ALA A 64 -13.54 9.28 -16.63
CA ALA A 64 -14.06 8.86 -17.93
C ALA A 64 -13.52 9.79 -19.03
N TYR A 65 -13.27 9.25 -20.23
CA TYR A 65 -12.74 10.01 -21.36
C TYR A 65 -13.80 10.26 -22.41
N VAL A 66 -13.89 11.51 -22.87
CA VAL A 66 -14.81 11.93 -23.93
C VAL A 66 -13.98 12.46 -25.10
N HIS A 67 -13.88 11.67 -26.17
CA HIS A 67 -13.19 12.05 -27.39
C HIS A 67 -14.14 12.83 -28.30
N VAL A 68 -13.75 14.06 -28.63
CA VAL A 68 -14.62 14.97 -29.41
C VAL A 68 -14.59 14.64 -30.89
N ASN A 69 -13.39 14.44 -31.45
CA ASN A 69 -13.15 14.11 -32.85
C ASN A 69 -12.00 13.08 -32.95
N PRO A 70 -12.21 11.84 -32.49
CA PRO A 70 -11.12 10.86 -32.40
C PRO A 70 -10.46 10.59 -33.75
N LEU A 71 -11.22 10.58 -34.85
CA LEU A 71 -10.73 10.30 -36.20
C LEU A 71 -9.86 11.42 -36.82
N GLU A 72 -9.84 12.63 -36.25
CA GLU A 72 -9.10 13.78 -36.81
C GLU A 72 -7.91 14.21 -35.95
N ASN A 73 -8.10 14.35 -34.63
CA ASN A 73 -7.08 14.98 -33.77
C ASN A 73 -6.89 14.31 -32.41
N GLY A 74 -7.66 13.25 -32.09
CA GLY A 74 -7.55 12.52 -30.83
C GLY A 74 -7.88 13.34 -29.57
N ALA A 75 -8.40 14.57 -29.70
CA ALA A 75 -8.67 15.43 -28.55
C ALA A 75 -9.69 14.80 -27.61
N ARG A 76 -9.33 14.73 -26.31
CA ARG A 76 -10.17 14.19 -25.25
C ARG A 76 -10.45 15.21 -24.16
N ARG A 77 -11.60 15.05 -23.50
CA ARG A 77 -11.96 15.69 -22.24
C ARG A 77 -12.06 14.64 -21.15
N GLU A 78 -11.68 15.01 -19.94
CA GLU A 78 -11.71 14.13 -18.78
C GLU A 78 -12.88 14.52 -17.86
N LEU A 79 -13.68 13.53 -17.47
CA LEU A 79 -14.79 13.69 -16.53
C LEU A 79 -14.45 12.98 -15.23
N PRO A 80 -14.23 13.71 -14.12
CA PRO A 80 -13.88 13.10 -12.83
C PRO A 80 -14.91 12.05 -12.41
N THR A 81 -14.46 10.89 -11.93
CA THR A 81 -15.34 9.83 -11.41
C THR A 81 -14.90 9.42 -10.01
N GLU A 82 -15.75 8.70 -9.29
CA GLU A 82 -15.45 8.17 -7.96
C GLU A 82 -15.24 6.64 -8.05
N GLY A 83 -14.56 6.20 -9.12
CA GLY A 83 -14.45 4.80 -9.51
C GLY A 83 -15.67 4.33 -10.29
N ALA A 84 -15.81 4.89 -11.50
CA ALA A 84 -16.87 4.52 -12.43
C ALA A 84 -16.84 3.02 -12.74
N PHE A 85 -18.01 2.40 -12.78
CA PHE A 85 -18.15 0.95 -12.98
C PHE A 85 -19.18 0.60 -14.05
N ALA A 86 -20.26 1.36 -14.10
CA ALA A 86 -21.29 1.26 -15.13
C ALA A 86 -21.73 2.67 -15.53
N ALA A 87 -22.25 2.81 -16.75
CA ALA A 87 -22.81 4.06 -17.22
C ALA A 87 -23.97 3.82 -18.19
N ALA A 88 -24.79 4.84 -18.38
CA ALA A 88 -25.85 4.88 -19.37
C ALA A 88 -25.91 6.27 -19.99
N VAL A 89 -26.34 6.34 -21.24
CA VAL A 89 -26.41 7.59 -22.01
C VAL A 89 -27.80 7.81 -22.58
N GLY A 90 -28.30 9.03 -22.45
CA GLY A 90 -29.53 9.47 -23.11
C GLY A 90 -29.90 10.90 -22.72
N ASP A 91 -30.65 11.59 -23.58
CA ASP A 91 -31.17 12.93 -23.31
C ASP A 91 -32.26 12.89 -22.21
N LEU A 92 -31.86 13.13 -20.95
CA LEU A 92 -32.75 13.05 -19.79
C LEU A 92 -33.64 14.29 -19.70
N ASN A 93 -33.13 15.45 -20.12
CA ASN A 93 -33.80 16.75 -19.94
C ASN A 93 -34.51 17.26 -21.21
N GLN A 94 -34.39 16.54 -22.33
CA GLN A 94 -34.95 16.83 -23.65
C GLN A 94 -34.43 18.14 -24.28
N ASP A 95 -33.16 18.47 -24.03
CA ASP A 95 -32.51 19.65 -24.61
C ASP A 95 -31.82 19.38 -25.95
N GLY A 96 -31.82 18.12 -26.41
CA GLY A 96 -31.22 17.67 -27.65
C GLY A 96 -29.74 17.29 -27.54
N TYR A 97 -29.18 17.29 -26.33
CA TYR A 97 -27.86 16.76 -26.03
C TYR A 97 -27.97 15.55 -25.11
N ASP A 98 -27.28 14.47 -25.45
CA ASP A 98 -27.29 13.27 -24.63
C ASP A 98 -26.58 13.53 -23.29
N ASP A 99 -27.21 13.11 -22.20
CA ASP A 99 -26.64 13.15 -20.85
C ASP A 99 -25.95 11.83 -20.52
N LEU A 100 -24.93 11.88 -19.65
CA LEU A 100 -24.20 10.70 -19.19
C LEU A 100 -24.48 10.45 -17.71
N VAL A 101 -25.00 9.27 -17.38
CA VAL A 101 -25.18 8.79 -16.02
C VAL A 101 -24.07 7.81 -15.69
N ILE A 102 -23.29 8.08 -14.63
CA ILE A 102 -22.20 7.22 -14.15
C ILE A 102 -22.58 6.63 -12.80
N GLY A 103 -22.61 5.30 -12.73
CA GLY A 103 -22.64 4.53 -11.50
C GLY A 103 -21.23 4.31 -10.97
N ASN A 104 -20.93 4.90 -9.81
CA ASN A 104 -19.65 4.74 -9.14
C ASN A 104 -19.70 3.62 -8.09
N GLN A 105 -18.63 2.85 -7.98
CA GLN A 105 -18.56 1.70 -7.07
C GLN A 105 -17.65 1.95 -5.87
N TYR A 106 -16.43 2.43 -6.09
CA TYR A 106 -15.41 2.58 -5.05
C TYR A 106 -14.34 3.58 -5.47
N ASN A 107 -14.10 4.61 -4.66
CA ASN A 107 -13.18 5.70 -5.02
C ASN A 107 -11.73 5.51 -4.54
N GLY A 108 -11.33 4.28 -4.22
CA GLY A 108 -10.00 4.01 -3.64
C GLY A 108 -9.96 4.08 -2.11
N VAL A 109 -11.06 4.51 -1.47
CA VAL A 109 -11.25 4.57 0.00
C VAL A 109 -12.53 3.89 0.46
N THR A 110 -13.66 4.19 -0.17
CA THR A 110 -14.97 3.73 0.31
C THR A 110 -15.93 3.45 -0.85
N ASN A 111 -16.89 2.54 -0.63
CA ASN A 111 -17.97 2.26 -1.57
C ASN A 111 -19.21 3.16 -1.35
N PHE A 112 -19.21 4.01 -0.33
CA PHE A 112 -20.26 4.98 -0.04
C PHE A 112 -20.11 6.26 -0.88
N VAL A 113 -20.06 6.09 -2.20
CA VAL A 113 -19.85 7.17 -3.20
C VAL A 113 -21.15 7.54 -3.91
N TYR A 114 -21.24 8.73 -4.48
CA TYR A 114 -22.40 9.14 -5.26
C TYR A 114 -22.30 8.66 -6.71
N ALA A 115 -23.42 8.30 -7.32
CA ALA A 115 -23.54 8.28 -8.77
C ALA A 115 -23.64 9.73 -9.30
N GLN A 116 -23.29 9.94 -10.57
CA GLN A 116 -23.21 11.27 -11.18
C GLN A 116 -24.00 11.34 -12.48
N ILE A 117 -24.71 12.44 -12.70
CA ILE A 117 -25.25 12.82 -14.01
C ILE A 117 -24.40 13.97 -14.53
N TYR A 118 -23.85 13.83 -15.73
CA TYR A 118 -23.26 14.92 -16.51
C TYR A 118 -24.25 15.33 -17.59
N TYR A 119 -24.79 16.55 -17.48
CA TYR A 119 -25.73 17.04 -18.47
C TYR A 119 -25.01 17.52 -19.73
N GLY A 120 -25.50 17.08 -20.88
CA GLY A 120 -25.11 17.55 -22.21
C GLY A 120 -25.36 19.05 -22.34
N SER A 121 -24.65 19.69 -23.27
CA SER A 121 -24.86 21.10 -23.55
C SER A 121 -24.22 21.51 -24.86
N PRO A 122 -24.51 22.70 -25.42
CA PRO A 122 -23.80 23.17 -26.61
C PRO A 122 -22.27 23.16 -26.45
N GLU A 123 -21.77 23.36 -25.23
CA GLU A 123 -20.34 23.33 -24.92
C GLU A 123 -19.80 21.92 -24.62
N GLY A 124 -20.66 20.92 -24.43
CA GLY A 124 -20.38 19.56 -23.98
C GLY A 124 -20.43 19.38 -22.45
N TYR A 125 -20.00 18.21 -21.98
CA TYR A 125 -20.00 17.89 -20.55
C TYR A 125 -19.05 18.76 -19.72
N SER A 126 -19.45 19.07 -18.48
CA SER A 126 -18.59 19.72 -17.47
C SER A 126 -19.10 19.47 -16.06
N THR A 127 -18.21 19.60 -15.07
CA THR A 127 -18.57 19.53 -13.64
C THR A 127 -19.49 20.66 -13.17
N LYS A 128 -19.65 21.74 -13.96
CA LYS A 128 -20.59 22.84 -13.68
C LYS A 128 -22.05 22.46 -13.96
N ARG A 129 -22.27 21.45 -14.79
CA ARG A 129 -23.60 20.92 -15.15
C ARG A 129 -23.70 19.46 -14.73
N MET A 130 -23.44 19.21 -13.45
CA MET A 130 -23.43 17.86 -12.87
C MET A 130 -24.39 17.77 -11.68
N LEU A 131 -25.04 16.62 -11.50
CA LEU A 131 -25.86 16.31 -10.33
C LEU A 131 -25.41 14.98 -9.70
N ASN A 132 -25.30 14.95 -8.38
CA ASN A 132 -25.02 13.74 -7.62
C ASN A 132 -26.32 13.04 -7.20
N LEU A 133 -26.38 11.72 -7.40
CA LEU A 133 -27.46 10.85 -6.96
C LEU A 133 -26.94 9.85 -5.91
N TRP A 134 -27.70 9.64 -4.85
CA TRP A 134 -27.34 8.68 -3.81
C TRP A 134 -27.66 7.25 -4.26
N ALA A 135 -26.73 6.66 -5.01
CA ALA A 135 -26.73 5.26 -5.43
C ALA A 135 -25.33 4.64 -5.22
N PRO A 136 -24.88 4.48 -3.96
CA PRO A 136 -23.54 4.00 -3.65
C PRO A 136 -23.33 2.53 -4.00
N SER A 137 -22.06 2.13 -4.14
CA SER A 137 -21.68 0.74 -4.46
C SER A 137 -22.41 0.23 -5.70
N CYS A 138 -22.46 1.06 -6.75
CA CYS A 138 -23.21 0.75 -7.96
C CYS A 138 -22.55 -0.40 -8.72
N LYS A 139 -23.36 -1.36 -9.20
CA LYS A 139 -22.93 -2.43 -10.09
C LYS A 139 -23.36 -2.21 -11.53
N ASP A 140 -24.49 -1.53 -11.73
CA ASP A 140 -25.07 -1.34 -13.05
C ASP A 140 -26.08 -0.18 -13.06
N VAL A 141 -26.33 0.40 -14.23
CA VAL A 141 -27.25 1.55 -14.40
C VAL A 141 -27.90 1.55 -15.77
N GLU A 142 -29.20 1.89 -15.81
CA GLU A 142 -29.96 2.00 -17.05
C GLU A 142 -30.90 3.21 -17.05
N ILE A 143 -31.23 3.69 -18.25
CA ILE A 143 -32.13 4.84 -18.48
C ILE A 143 -33.37 4.36 -19.24
N GLY A 144 -34.56 4.74 -18.79
CA GLY A 144 -35.82 4.38 -19.44
C GLY A 144 -37.00 5.18 -18.92
N ASP A 145 -38.05 5.37 -19.73
CA ASP A 145 -39.34 5.91 -19.28
C ASP A 145 -40.19 4.76 -18.73
N PHE A 146 -39.92 4.36 -17.49
CA PHE A 146 -40.55 3.18 -16.89
C PHE A 146 -42.02 3.44 -16.49
N ASN A 147 -42.38 4.72 -16.29
CA ASN A 147 -43.70 5.15 -15.83
C ASN A 147 -44.60 5.75 -16.94
N GLY A 148 -44.05 5.92 -18.14
CA GLY A 148 -44.74 6.42 -19.35
C GLY A 148 -45.16 7.89 -19.25
N ASP A 149 -44.48 8.69 -18.42
CA ASP A 149 -44.79 10.12 -18.27
C ASP A 149 -44.09 11.01 -19.32
N GLY A 150 -43.30 10.40 -20.20
CA GLY A 150 -42.54 11.04 -21.25
C GLY A 150 -41.20 11.57 -20.79
N ARG A 151 -40.78 11.36 -19.54
CA ARG A 151 -39.46 11.72 -19.01
C ARG A 151 -38.66 10.45 -18.76
N LYS A 152 -37.37 10.51 -19.05
CA LYS A 152 -36.48 9.37 -18.78
C LYS A 152 -36.17 9.29 -17.30
N ASP A 153 -36.40 8.13 -16.71
CA ASP A 153 -36.03 7.75 -15.36
C ASP A 153 -34.66 7.05 -15.36
N ILE A 154 -34.12 6.81 -14.17
CA ILE A 154 -32.85 6.10 -13.98
C ILE A 154 -33.03 4.98 -12.97
N VAL A 155 -32.49 3.80 -13.28
CA VAL A 155 -32.42 2.68 -12.34
C VAL A 155 -30.97 2.26 -12.12
N PHE A 156 -30.60 2.05 -10.86
CA PHE A 156 -29.29 1.55 -10.46
C PHE A 156 -29.43 0.20 -9.76
N VAL A 157 -28.43 -0.67 -9.95
CA VAL A 157 -28.16 -1.77 -9.01
C VAL A 157 -27.20 -1.25 -7.95
N SER A 158 -27.71 -0.92 -6.76
CA SER A 158 -26.95 -0.24 -5.70
C SER A 158 -27.21 -0.93 -4.36
N LEU A 159 -26.16 -1.28 -3.62
CA LEU A 159 -26.27 -2.01 -2.34
C LEU A 159 -27.13 -3.29 -2.44
N GLU A 160 -26.96 -4.07 -3.51
CA GLU A 160 -27.69 -5.32 -3.80
C GLU A 160 -29.21 -5.18 -4.00
N ARG A 161 -29.70 -3.99 -4.33
CA ARG A 161 -31.13 -3.71 -4.62
C ARG A 161 -31.28 -2.85 -5.87
N LEU A 162 -32.48 -2.86 -6.45
CA LEU A 162 -32.84 -1.88 -7.48
C LEU A 162 -33.19 -0.56 -6.81
N ARG A 163 -32.56 0.51 -7.27
CA ARG A 163 -32.81 1.88 -6.82
C ARG A 163 -33.25 2.73 -8.00
N LEU A 164 -34.50 3.15 -8.00
CA LEU A 164 -35.11 3.89 -9.10
C LEU A 164 -35.27 5.37 -8.74
N PHE A 165 -34.86 6.23 -9.65
CA PHE A 165 -35.08 7.67 -9.61
C PHE A 165 -36.09 8.02 -10.70
N TYR A 166 -37.34 8.24 -10.30
CA TYR A 166 -38.35 8.77 -11.22
C TYR A 166 -38.13 10.26 -11.45
N GLN A 167 -38.11 10.69 -12.72
CA GLN A 167 -37.84 12.08 -13.04
C GLN A 167 -39.07 12.95 -12.80
N SER A 168 -38.95 13.98 -11.95
CA SER A 168 -40.01 14.96 -11.76
C SER A 168 -39.96 16.07 -12.83
N LYS A 169 -40.98 16.93 -12.85
CA LYS A 169 -40.94 18.15 -13.70
C LYS A 169 -39.81 19.10 -13.33
N GLU A 170 -39.38 19.05 -12.08
CA GLU A 170 -38.24 19.81 -11.55
C GLU A 170 -36.89 19.10 -11.75
N GLY A 171 -36.89 17.92 -12.40
CA GLY A 171 -35.71 17.08 -12.60
C GLY A 171 -35.49 16.08 -11.45
N PHE A 172 -34.26 15.56 -11.36
CA PHE A 172 -33.87 14.60 -10.32
C PHE A 172 -33.48 15.27 -8.99
N ARG A 173 -33.60 14.52 -7.89
CA ARG A 173 -33.13 14.93 -6.56
C ARG A 173 -32.16 13.88 -6.02
N THR A 174 -31.11 14.30 -5.33
CA THR A 174 -30.04 13.42 -4.82
C THR A 174 -30.56 12.21 -4.04
N ASN A 175 -31.59 12.38 -3.20
CA ASN A 175 -32.20 11.30 -2.41
C ASN A 175 -33.65 10.99 -2.85
N GLY A 176 -34.03 11.33 -4.08
CA GLY A 176 -35.39 11.18 -4.60
C GLY A 176 -35.72 9.79 -5.14
N TYR A 177 -35.13 8.74 -4.59
CA TYR A 177 -35.26 7.37 -5.10
C TYR A 177 -36.34 6.55 -4.39
N VAL A 178 -36.74 5.47 -5.05
CA VAL A 178 -37.53 4.37 -4.51
C VAL A 178 -36.70 3.10 -4.65
N ASP A 179 -36.55 2.35 -3.56
CA ASP A 179 -35.91 1.04 -3.59
C ASP A 179 -36.97 -0.03 -3.90
N VAL A 180 -36.66 -0.92 -4.84
CA VAL A 180 -37.46 -2.10 -5.17
C VAL A 180 -36.66 -3.33 -4.77
N GLU A 181 -37.14 -4.02 -3.73
CA GLU A 181 -36.54 -5.26 -3.27
C GLU A 181 -37.02 -6.43 -4.13
N LEU A 182 -36.06 -7.22 -4.63
CA LEU A 182 -36.32 -8.44 -5.38
C LEU A 182 -36.07 -9.65 -4.49
N ASP A 183 -36.74 -10.76 -4.78
CA ASP A 183 -36.60 -12.03 -4.05
C ASP A 183 -35.37 -12.86 -4.49
N HIS A 184 -34.45 -12.24 -5.23
CA HIS A 184 -33.26 -12.84 -5.79
C HIS A 184 -32.12 -11.81 -5.94
N PRO A 185 -30.86 -12.24 -5.84
CA PRO A 185 -29.69 -11.38 -6.05
C PRO A 185 -29.61 -10.90 -7.51
N ILE A 186 -29.06 -9.70 -7.71
CA ILE A 186 -28.98 -9.02 -9.01
C ILE A 186 -27.52 -9.01 -9.46
N GLU A 187 -27.28 -9.45 -10.70
CA GLU A 187 -25.97 -9.41 -11.34
C GLU A 187 -25.84 -8.17 -12.24
N SER A 188 -26.78 -7.98 -13.16
CA SER A 188 -26.80 -6.89 -14.13
C SER A 188 -28.23 -6.60 -14.60
N ILE A 189 -28.43 -5.47 -15.25
CA ILE A 189 -29.70 -5.01 -15.79
C ILE A 189 -29.56 -4.54 -17.24
N ALA A 190 -30.68 -4.42 -17.94
CA ALA A 190 -30.80 -3.77 -19.24
C ALA A 190 -32.20 -3.16 -19.37
N ALA A 191 -32.39 -2.10 -20.15
CA ALA A 191 -33.71 -1.48 -20.33
C ALA A 191 -34.07 -1.23 -21.79
N ALA A 192 -35.33 -1.45 -22.14
CA ALA A 192 -35.96 -1.08 -23.42
C ALA A 192 -37.47 -1.33 -23.36
N ASP A 193 -38.27 -0.60 -24.13
CA ASP A 193 -39.63 -1.00 -24.49
C ASP A 193 -39.60 -2.27 -25.37
N LEU A 194 -39.86 -3.44 -24.74
CA LEU A 194 -39.74 -4.75 -25.39
C LEU A 194 -41.03 -5.19 -26.08
N ASP A 195 -42.18 -4.80 -25.56
CA ASP A 195 -43.49 -5.19 -26.09
C ASP A 195 -44.18 -4.09 -26.94
N GLY A 196 -43.60 -2.90 -26.99
CA GLY A 196 -44.08 -1.76 -27.77
C GLY A 196 -45.28 -1.06 -27.14
N ASP A 197 -45.51 -1.22 -25.83
CA ASP A 197 -46.62 -0.60 -25.12
C ASP A 197 -46.36 0.86 -24.69
N GLY A 198 -45.14 1.35 -24.95
CA GLY A 198 -44.73 2.73 -24.68
C GLY A 198 -44.15 2.94 -23.28
N TYR A 199 -44.03 1.89 -22.47
CA TYR A 199 -43.27 1.90 -21.23
C TYR A 199 -41.95 1.17 -21.47
N ASP A 200 -40.82 1.76 -21.05
CA ASP A 200 -39.58 1.00 -21.05
C ASP A 200 -39.67 -0.12 -20.01
N ASP A 201 -39.22 -1.33 -20.36
CA ASP A 201 -39.16 -2.49 -19.48
C ASP A 201 -37.76 -2.67 -18.89
N LEU A 202 -37.68 -3.30 -17.71
CA LEU A 202 -36.42 -3.58 -17.05
C LEU A 202 -36.12 -5.08 -17.07
N LEU A 203 -35.03 -5.46 -17.71
CA LEU A 203 -34.50 -6.81 -17.64
C LEU A 203 -33.52 -6.91 -16.48
N VAL A 204 -33.62 -7.99 -15.71
CA VAL A 204 -32.73 -8.27 -14.58
C VAL A 204 -32.13 -9.66 -14.77
N ARG A 205 -30.80 -9.73 -14.85
CA ARG A 205 -30.05 -10.98 -14.76
C ARG A 205 -29.67 -11.23 -13.30
N THR A 206 -29.94 -12.43 -12.82
CA THR A 206 -29.62 -12.86 -11.46
C THR A 206 -28.22 -13.49 -11.40
N THR A 207 -27.63 -13.58 -10.21
CA THR A 207 -26.29 -14.18 -10.05
C THR A 207 -26.24 -15.69 -10.33
N ASP A 208 -27.41 -16.35 -10.43
CA ASP A 208 -27.54 -17.73 -10.94
C ASP A 208 -27.88 -17.79 -12.45
N SER A 209 -27.64 -16.68 -13.16
CA SER A 209 -27.77 -16.50 -14.61
C SER A 209 -29.20 -16.64 -15.18
N ARG A 210 -30.24 -16.57 -14.33
CA ARG A 210 -31.62 -16.48 -14.80
C ARG A 210 -31.97 -15.05 -15.17
N ILE A 211 -32.96 -14.88 -16.06
CA ILE A 211 -33.39 -13.56 -16.52
C ILE A 211 -34.87 -13.39 -16.27
N ALA A 212 -35.21 -12.29 -15.60
CA ALA A 212 -36.57 -11.81 -15.42
C ALA A 212 -36.76 -10.49 -16.17
N ILE A 213 -37.89 -10.36 -16.86
CA ILE A 213 -38.35 -9.10 -17.45
C ILE A 213 -39.39 -8.52 -16.50
N TYR A 214 -39.13 -7.32 -15.99
CA TYR A 214 -40.04 -6.53 -15.18
C TYR A 214 -40.72 -5.49 -16.08
N TRP A 215 -42.03 -5.65 -16.25
CA TRP A 215 -42.77 -4.89 -17.26
C TRP A 215 -43.12 -3.48 -16.76
N GLY A 216 -42.76 -2.46 -17.53
CA GLY A 216 -43.03 -1.04 -17.26
C GLY A 216 -44.53 -0.72 -17.28
N GLY A 217 -44.95 0.36 -16.61
CA GLY A 217 -46.36 0.76 -16.58
C GLY A 217 -46.63 2.02 -15.80
N PRO A 218 -47.90 2.41 -15.61
CA PRO A 218 -48.26 3.69 -14.98
C PRO A 218 -47.72 3.91 -13.55
N GLU A 219 -47.40 2.84 -12.83
CA GLU A 219 -46.80 2.89 -11.49
C GLU A 219 -45.27 2.66 -11.52
N GLY A 220 -44.67 2.58 -12.70
CA GLY A 220 -43.28 2.20 -12.92
C GLY A 220 -43.01 0.70 -12.79
N ILE A 221 -41.74 0.36 -12.55
CA ILE A 221 -41.28 -1.01 -12.27
C ILE A 221 -41.79 -1.51 -10.92
N ARG A 222 -42.33 -2.73 -10.90
CA ARG A 222 -42.81 -3.41 -9.68
C ARG A 222 -42.29 -4.84 -9.59
N ALA A 223 -41.89 -5.27 -8.38
CA ALA A 223 -41.33 -6.59 -8.14
C ALA A 223 -42.28 -7.77 -8.52
N ASP A 224 -43.59 -7.56 -8.44
CA ASP A 224 -44.61 -8.59 -8.73
C ASP A 224 -45.03 -8.64 -10.21
N ARG A 225 -44.68 -7.62 -11.02
CA ARG A 225 -45.05 -7.54 -12.43
C ARG A 225 -43.90 -8.01 -13.32
N ARG A 226 -43.64 -9.32 -13.33
CA ARG A 226 -42.51 -9.91 -14.05
C ARG A 226 -42.82 -11.18 -14.82
N THR A 227 -41.97 -11.49 -15.79
CA THR A 227 -41.94 -12.76 -16.53
C THR A 227 -40.53 -13.33 -16.51
N TRP A 228 -40.41 -14.59 -16.12
CA TRP A 228 -39.15 -15.32 -16.20
C TRP A 228 -38.96 -15.88 -17.61
N LEU A 229 -37.77 -15.70 -18.16
CA LEU A 229 -37.38 -16.37 -19.40
C LEU A 229 -36.99 -17.82 -19.12
N ASP A 230 -37.26 -18.69 -20.10
CA ASP A 230 -36.86 -20.09 -20.04
C ASP A 230 -35.32 -20.18 -20.03
N THR A 231 -34.76 -20.87 -19.04
CA THR A 231 -33.30 -21.04 -18.90
C THR A 231 -32.69 -21.84 -20.05
N ALA A 232 -33.48 -22.62 -20.78
CA ALA A 232 -33.05 -23.26 -22.02
C ALA A 232 -32.68 -22.23 -23.10
N LEU A 233 -33.31 -21.06 -23.11
CA LEU A 233 -33.02 -19.98 -24.05
C LEU A 233 -31.81 -19.15 -23.62
N THR A 234 -31.67 -18.86 -22.33
CA THR A 234 -30.68 -17.91 -21.81
C THR A 234 -29.31 -18.54 -21.50
N GLY A 235 -29.27 -19.83 -21.15
CA GLY A 235 -28.04 -20.49 -20.72
C GLY A 235 -27.61 -20.15 -19.29
N THR A 236 -26.64 -20.91 -18.75
CA THR A 236 -26.14 -20.75 -17.36
C THR A 236 -24.62 -20.92 -17.25
N ALA A 237 -23.88 -20.93 -18.37
CA ALA A 237 -22.45 -21.25 -18.36
C ALA A 237 -21.61 -19.98 -18.17
N ALA A 238 -20.75 -19.99 -17.15
CA ALA A 238 -19.71 -18.97 -16.98
C ALA A 238 -18.68 -19.04 -18.11
N ILE A 239 -18.13 -17.89 -18.49
CA ILE A 239 -16.99 -17.81 -19.40
C ILE A 239 -15.72 -17.84 -18.52
N GLU A 240 -14.84 -18.81 -18.74
CA GLU A 240 -13.52 -18.87 -18.07
C GLU A 240 -12.43 -18.39 -19.06
N THR A 241 -11.62 -17.39 -18.67
CA THR A 241 -10.46 -16.94 -19.45
C THR A 241 -9.15 -17.04 -18.64
N LYS A 242 -7.99 -17.12 -19.33
CA LYS A 242 -6.69 -17.43 -18.68
C LYS A 242 -6.03 -16.23 -17.97
N ILE A 243 -6.40 -14.99 -18.30
CA ILE A 243 -5.80 -13.75 -17.74
C ILE A 243 -6.26 -13.49 -16.28
N ASP A 244 -7.06 -14.40 -15.73
CA ASP A 244 -7.91 -14.15 -14.56
C ASP A 244 -7.24 -14.47 -13.21
N GLN A 245 -6.02 -14.99 -13.22
CA GLN A 245 -5.28 -15.36 -12.00
C GLN A 245 -4.24 -14.31 -11.56
N ALA A 246 -3.96 -13.29 -12.36
CA ALA A 246 -2.85 -12.36 -12.11
C ALA A 246 -3.22 -11.08 -11.34
N ALA A 247 -4.51 -10.70 -11.26
CA ALA A 247 -4.93 -9.35 -10.86
C ALA A 247 -5.66 -9.21 -9.50
N SER A 248 -5.85 -10.29 -8.74
CA SER A 248 -6.43 -10.19 -7.39
C SER A 248 -5.33 -10.36 -6.34
N GLY A 249 -4.68 -9.26 -5.96
CA GLY A 249 -3.78 -9.24 -4.79
C GLY A 249 -4.50 -9.82 -3.58
N ALA A 250 -4.02 -10.94 -3.05
CA ALA A 250 -4.74 -11.71 -2.04
C ALA A 250 -4.61 -11.12 -0.60
N GLY A 251 -4.12 -9.88 -0.46
CA GLY A 251 -3.84 -9.25 0.82
C GLY A 251 -4.95 -8.41 1.45
N ALA A 252 -5.92 -7.92 0.66
CA ALA A 252 -7.07 -7.18 1.18
C ALA A 252 -8.16 -8.15 1.65
N GLY A 253 -7.92 -8.80 2.81
CA GLY A 253 -8.76 -9.86 3.33
C GLY A 253 -10.26 -9.58 3.24
N SER A 254 -11.01 -10.41 2.48
CA SER A 254 -12.49 -10.45 2.42
C SER A 254 -13.26 -9.14 2.17
N LEU A 255 -12.59 -8.01 1.98
CA LEU A 255 -13.17 -6.73 1.63
C LEU A 255 -13.22 -6.67 0.11
N PHE A 256 -14.39 -7.04 -0.40
CA PHE A 256 -14.90 -6.89 -1.76
C PHE A 256 -14.21 -5.80 -2.62
N VAL A 257 -14.16 -6.06 -3.95
CA VAL A 257 -13.88 -5.12 -5.07
C VAL A 257 -12.48 -5.16 -5.71
N TYR A 258 -11.86 -6.33 -5.89
CA TYR A 258 -10.64 -6.44 -6.74
C TYR A 258 -10.81 -7.28 -8.01
N ALA A 259 -11.96 -7.93 -8.17
CA ALA A 259 -12.31 -8.55 -9.44
C ALA A 259 -13.06 -7.51 -10.29
N VAL A 260 -12.36 -6.88 -11.24
CA VAL A 260 -13.04 -6.19 -12.35
C VAL A 260 -13.91 -7.24 -13.05
N PRO A 261 -15.24 -7.06 -13.17
CA PRO A 261 -16.12 -8.11 -13.66
C PRO A 261 -15.76 -8.50 -15.07
N GLN A 262 -15.56 -9.81 -15.25
CA GLN A 262 -15.37 -10.44 -16.56
C GLN A 262 -16.71 -10.95 -17.12
N ALA A 263 -17.82 -10.44 -16.58
CA ALA A 263 -19.16 -10.86 -16.94
C ALA A 263 -19.55 -10.25 -18.30
N PRO A 264 -20.11 -11.04 -19.22
CA PRO A 264 -20.61 -10.50 -20.47
C PRO A 264 -21.65 -9.41 -20.24
N ARG A 265 -21.55 -8.34 -21.02
CA ARG A 265 -22.48 -7.22 -21.04
C ARG A 265 -23.88 -7.74 -21.33
N PHE A 266 -24.80 -7.34 -20.48
CA PHE A 266 -26.21 -7.64 -20.65
C PHE A 266 -26.85 -6.45 -21.36
N LYS A 267 -27.31 -6.66 -22.60
CA LYS A 267 -27.77 -5.57 -23.48
C LYS A 267 -29.07 -5.94 -24.19
N VAL A 268 -29.81 -4.91 -24.58
CA VAL A 268 -30.86 -5.01 -25.59
C VAL A 268 -30.36 -4.35 -26.87
N LEU A 269 -30.36 -5.09 -27.96
CA LEU A 269 -29.90 -4.63 -29.28
C LEU A 269 -31.06 -4.66 -30.26
N ARG A 270 -31.08 -3.74 -31.24
CA ARG A 270 -32.10 -3.74 -32.29
C ARG A 270 -31.57 -4.42 -33.54
N LEU A 271 -32.27 -5.46 -33.98
CA LEU A 271 -32.02 -6.16 -35.26
C LEU A 271 -33.28 -6.08 -36.12
N GLY A 272 -33.17 -5.55 -37.32
CA GLY A 272 -34.31 -5.27 -38.21
C GLY A 272 -35.36 -4.37 -37.55
N GLY A 273 -34.93 -3.43 -36.71
CA GLY A 273 -35.78 -2.53 -35.93
C GLY A 273 -36.46 -3.15 -34.70
N ARG A 274 -36.24 -4.45 -34.41
CA ARG A 274 -36.86 -5.15 -33.27
C ARG A 274 -35.88 -5.35 -32.11
N PRO A 275 -36.30 -5.16 -30.85
CA PRO A 275 -35.45 -5.41 -29.70
C PRO A 275 -35.16 -6.91 -29.52
N HIS A 276 -33.90 -7.22 -29.28
CA HIS A 276 -33.40 -8.55 -28.97
C HIS A 276 -32.57 -8.47 -27.69
N ILE A 277 -32.83 -9.39 -26.77
CA ILE A 277 -32.01 -9.58 -25.59
C ILE A 277 -30.74 -10.30 -26.03
N PHE A 278 -29.60 -9.69 -25.77
CA PHE A 278 -28.30 -10.32 -25.98
C PHE A 278 -27.86 -11.06 -24.72
N VAL A 279 -27.54 -12.34 -24.86
CA VAL A 279 -27.00 -13.19 -23.79
C VAL A 279 -25.91 -14.09 -24.32
N CYS A 280 -24.97 -14.44 -23.45
CA CYS A 280 -23.90 -15.37 -23.75
C CYS A 280 -24.22 -16.74 -23.14
N ARG A 281 -24.09 -17.80 -23.95
CA ARG A 281 -24.32 -19.19 -23.52
C ARG A 281 -23.10 -20.04 -23.89
N GLY A 282 -22.12 -20.11 -23.00
CA GLY A 282 -20.85 -20.79 -23.28
C GLY A 282 -20.10 -20.09 -24.40
N GLU A 283 -19.90 -20.76 -25.54
CA GLU A 283 -19.25 -20.18 -26.72
C GLU A 283 -20.23 -19.58 -27.75
N GLN A 284 -21.50 -19.44 -27.37
CA GLN A 284 -22.56 -18.94 -28.22
C GLN A 284 -22.95 -17.51 -27.83
N ALA A 285 -23.05 -16.64 -28.84
CA ALA A 285 -23.82 -15.39 -28.74
C ALA A 285 -25.28 -15.67 -29.13
N VAL A 286 -26.21 -15.32 -28.25
CA VAL A 286 -27.63 -15.59 -28.41
C VAL A 286 -28.42 -14.28 -28.38
N PHE A 287 -29.25 -14.07 -29.39
CA PHE A 287 -30.12 -12.91 -29.53
C PHE A 287 -31.57 -13.37 -29.50
N ILE A 288 -32.28 -13.03 -28.43
CA ILE A 288 -33.64 -13.49 -28.16
C ILE A 288 -34.62 -12.35 -28.46
N PRO A 289 -35.42 -12.41 -29.53
CA PRO A 289 -36.46 -11.42 -29.77
C PRO A 289 -37.58 -11.55 -28.74
N ILE A 290 -38.05 -10.44 -28.21
CA ILE A 290 -39.29 -10.40 -27.42
C ILE A 290 -40.42 -9.91 -28.32
N LEU A 291 -41.51 -10.68 -28.32
CA LEU A 291 -42.70 -10.39 -29.12
C LEU A 291 -43.65 -9.50 -28.32
N GLN A 292 -44.54 -8.77 -29.02
CA GLN A 292 -45.53 -7.88 -28.40
C GLN A 292 -46.50 -8.58 -27.45
N ASP A 293 -46.65 -9.91 -27.56
CA ASP A 293 -47.45 -10.71 -26.62
C ASP A 293 -46.66 -11.13 -25.37
N ARG A 294 -45.48 -10.51 -25.14
CA ARG A 294 -44.58 -10.75 -24.01
C ARG A 294 -43.94 -12.15 -23.99
N THR A 295 -43.91 -12.83 -25.13
CA THR A 295 -43.25 -14.14 -25.28
C THR A 295 -41.90 -14.01 -26.00
N ALA A 296 -40.99 -14.95 -25.71
CA ALA A 296 -39.73 -15.06 -26.43
C ALA A 296 -39.95 -15.72 -27.80
N GLY A 297 -39.46 -15.07 -28.86
CA GLY A 297 -39.44 -15.65 -30.21
C GLY A 297 -38.25 -16.60 -30.42
N ALA A 298 -38.10 -17.08 -31.66
CA ALA A 298 -36.99 -17.95 -32.01
C ALA A 298 -35.64 -17.19 -31.93
N PRO A 299 -34.67 -17.66 -31.14
CA PRO A 299 -33.40 -16.95 -30.98
C PRO A 299 -32.49 -17.12 -32.21
N LEU A 300 -31.72 -16.07 -32.52
CA LEU A 300 -30.53 -16.18 -33.36
C LEU A 300 -29.37 -16.63 -32.49
N VAL A 301 -28.65 -17.67 -32.92
CA VAL A 301 -27.51 -18.25 -32.21
C VAL A 301 -26.30 -18.24 -33.13
N LEU A 302 -25.19 -17.65 -32.68
CA LEU A 302 -23.92 -17.58 -33.41
C LEU A 302 -22.83 -18.29 -32.61
N GLU A 303 -22.02 -19.13 -33.28
CA GLU A 303 -20.90 -19.85 -32.65
C GLU A 303 -19.62 -19.00 -32.74
N SER A 304 -19.50 -18.07 -31.81
CA SER A 304 -18.53 -16.96 -31.84
C SER A 304 -17.37 -17.11 -30.88
N GLY A 305 -17.38 -18.10 -29.99
CA GLY A 305 -16.42 -18.23 -28.90
C GLY A 305 -16.87 -17.49 -27.63
N ALA A 306 -15.93 -17.26 -26.73
CA ALA A 306 -16.15 -16.57 -25.44
C ALA A 306 -16.42 -15.06 -25.66
N VAL A 307 -17.67 -14.72 -25.97
CA VAL A 307 -18.12 -13.34 -26.24
C VAL A 307 -18.39 -12.58 -24.93
N THR A 308 -17.97 -11.32 -24.89
CA THR A 308 -18.18 -10.41 -23.77
C THR A 308 -19.23 -9.34 -24.07
N SER A 309 -19.40 -8.96 -25.34
CA SER A 309 -20.44 -7.98 -25.72
C SER A 309 -20.78 -8.06 -27.21
N ALA A 310 -21.86 -7.40 -27.59
CA ALA A 310 -22.33 -7.27 -28.96
C ALA A 310 -22.74 -5.82 -29.30
N ALA A 311 -22.52 -5.44 -30.56
CA ALA A 311 -22.99 -4.19 -31.15
C ALA A 311 -23.58 -4.45 -32.54
N VAL A 312 -24.39 -3.49 -33.02
CA VAL A 312 -25.08 -3.60 -34.30
C VAL A 312 -24.94 -2.29 -35.08
N GLY A 313 -24.56 -2.37 -36.35
CA GLY A 313 -24.46 -1.22 -37.26
C GLY A 313 -24.13 -1.64 -38.69
N ASP A 314 -24.45 -0.81 -39.67
CA ASP A 314 -24.15 -1.07 -41.09
C ASP A 314 -22.72 -0.61 -41.41
N VAL A 315 -21.75 -1.51 -41.28
CA VAL A 315 -20.31 -1.19 -41.38
C VAL A 315 -19.85 -1.11 -42.83
N ASN A 316 -20.52 -1.85 -43.72
CA ASN A 316 -20.18 -1.90 -45.14
C ASN A 316 -21.09 -1.02 -46.04
N GLY A 317 -22.14 -0.43 -45.48
CA GLY A 317 -23.07 0.47 -46.17
C GLY A 317 -24.01 -0.24 -47.15
N ASP A 318 -24.26 -1.54 -46.98
CA ASP A 318 -25.13 -2.32 -47.86
C ASP A 318 -26.63 -2.23 -47.49
N GLY A 319 -26.94 -1.51 -46.41
CA GLY A 319 -28.29 -1.30 -45.90
C GLY A 319 -28.80 -2.42 -45.00
N LEU A 320 -27.97 -3.42 -44.69
CA LEU A 320 -28.22 -4.45 -43.69
C LEU A 320 -27.35 -4.20 -42.47
N GLU A 321 -27.90 -4.49 -41.29
CA GLU A 321 -27.16 -4.37 -40.05
C GLU A 321 -26.12 -5.50 -39.92
N ASP A 322 -24.88 -5.15 -39.58
CA ASP A 322 -23.83 -6.10 -39.21
C ASP A 322 -23.78 -6.29 -37.69
N ILE A 323 -23.36 -7.47 -37.24
CA ILE A 323 -23.22 -7.78 -35.81
C ILE A 323 -21.73 -7.84 -35.46
N VAL A 324 -21.29 -6.95 -34.58
CA VAL A 324 -19.96 -6.98 -33.99
C VAL A 324 -20.02 -7.72 -32.66
N LEU A 325 -19.12 -8.68 -32.45
CA LEU A 325 -18.98 -9.44 -31.21
C LEU A 325 -17.57 -9.28 -30.64
N SER A 326 -17.48 -8.69 -29.45
CA SER A 326 -16.26 -8.65 -28.65
C SER A 326 -16.02 -10.01 -28.00
N SER A 327 -14.83 -10.57 -28.14
CA SER A 327 -14.50 -11.89 -27.58
C SER A 327 -13.10 -11.93 -26.96
N ARG A 328 -12.93 -12.82 -25.98
CA ARG A 328 -11.69 -13.03 -25.22
C ARG A 328 -11.11 -14.43 -25.36
N LYS A 329 -11.59 -15.23 -26.31
CA LYS A 329 -11.03 -16.57 -26.52
C LYS A 329 -9.67 -16.45 -27.22
N PRO A 330 -8.54 -16.81 -26.57
CA PRO A 330 -7.26 -16.84 -27.25
C PRO A 330 -7.20 -18.02 -28.23
N ASP A 331 -6.51 -17.84 -29.34
CA ASP A 331 -6.12 -18.92 -30.25
C ASP A 331 -4.96 -19.76 -29.68
N GLU A 332 -4.49 -20.73 -30.46
CA GLU A 332 -3.37 -21.60 -30.05
C GLU A 332 -2.05 -20.85 -29.80
N GLU A 333 -1.91 -19.63 -30.36
CA GLU A 333 -0.76 -18.74 -30.17
C GLU A 333 -0.97 -17.74 -29.02
N GLY A 334 -2.11 -17.79 -28.34
CA GLY A 334 -2.45 -16.87 -27.25
C GLY A 334 -3.03 -15.52 -27.70
N LYS A 335 -3.38 -15.35 -28.98
CA LYS A 335 -3.96 -14.10 -29.51
C LYS A 335 -5.47 -14.14 -29.42
N GLU A 336 -6.06 -13.05 -28.95
CA GLU A 336 -7.52 -12.90 -28.89
C GLU A 336 -8.09 -12.25 -30.14
N TRP A 337 -9.31 -12.65 -30.48
CA TRP A 337 -10.01 -12.24 -31.68
C TRP A 337 -11.47 -11.89 -31.37
N SER A 338 -11.90 -10.78 -31.94
CA SER A 338 -13.30 -10.35 -32.02
C SER A 338 -13.80 -10.51 -33.46
N TRP A 339 -15.11 -10.47 -33.66
CA TRP A 339 -15.74 -10.87 -34.92
C TRP A 339 -16.74 -9.84 -35.41
N ILE A 340 -16.81 -9.65 -36.73
CA ILE A 340 -17.94 -9.01 -37.39
C ILE A 340 -18.65 -10.03 -38.26
N TYR A 341 -19.95 -10.20 -38.04
CA TYR A 341 -20.84 -11.03 -38.84
C TYR A 341 -21.58 -10.14 -39.82
N TRP A 342 -21.34 -10.37 -41.11
CA TRP A 342 -21.90 -9.53 -42.16
C TRP A 342 -23.37 -9.85 -42.38
N GLY A 343 -24.20 -8.81 -42.37
CA GLY A 343 -25.62 -8.88 -42.70
C GLY A 343 -25.83 -9.46 -44.10
N SER A 344 -26.87 -10.27 -44.27
CA SER A 344 -27.25 -10.76 -45.59
C SER A 344 -28.74 -11.03 -45.68
N ALA A 345 -29.27 -11.14 -46.90
CA ALA A 345 -30.66 -11.56 -47.12
C ALA A 345 -30.98 -12.95 -46.55
N SER A 346 -29.96 -13.80 -46.34
CA SER A 346 -30.07 -15.11 -45.69
C SER A 346 -29.85 -15.08 -44.17
N GLY A 347 -29.64 -13.90 -43.57
CA GLY A 347 -29.28 -13.75 -42.17
C GLY A 347 -27.78 -13.87 -41.93
N TYR A 348 -27.40 -14.26 -40.71
CA TYR A 348 -26.00 -14.32 -40.24
C TYR A 348 -25.48 -15.75 -40.21
N SER A 349 -24.20 -15.95 -40.51
CA SER A 349 -23.55 -17.27 -40.45
C SER A 349 -22.06 -17.18 -40.14
N ASN A 350 -21.47 -18.26 -39.62
CA ASN A 350 -20.03 -18.33 -39.34
C ASN A 350 -19.17 -18.31 -40.61
N ASP A 351 -19.72 -18.65 -41.76
CA ASP A 351 -19.02 -18.61 -43.05
C ASP A 351 -18.94 -17.18 -43.60
N ASN A 352 -19.79 -16.27 -43.12
CA ASN A 352 -19.86 -14.87 -43.52
C ASN A 352 -19.47 -13.93 -42.37
N ARG A 353 -18.26 -14.10 -41.86
CA ARG A 353 -17.71 -13.27 -40.80
C ARG A 353 -16.24 -12.93 -41.03
N THR A 354 -15.79 -11.81 -40.48
CA THR A 354 -14.38 -11.40 -40.46
C THR A 354 -13.87 -11.32 -39.03
N ALA A 355 -12.66 -11.83 -38.78
CA ALA A 355 -11.98 -11.68 -37.50
C ALA A 355 -11.17 -10.37 -37.47
N PHE A 356 -11.09 -9.73 -36.33
CA PHE A 356 -10.19 -8.60 -36.09
C PHE A 356 -9.57 -8.70 -34.69
N ARG A 357 -8.38 -8.11 -34.54
CA ARG A 357 -7.53 -8.33 -33.37
C ARG A 357 -7.96 -7.45 -32.20
N THR A 358 -8.14 -8.06 -31.03
CA THR A 358 -8.41 -7.37 -29.78
C THR A 358 -7.61 -7.99 -28.64
N THR A 359 -7.50 -7.31 -27.51
CA THR A 359 -6.90 -7.88 -26.28
C THR A 359 -7.80 -7.54 -25.10
N SER A 360 -8.35 -8.55 -24.43
CA SER A 360 -9.25 -8.40 -23.29
C SER A 360 -10.44 -7.46 -23.57
N ALA A 361 -11.12 -7.65 -24.72
CA ALA A 361 -12.23 -6.80 -25.15
C ALA A 361 -13.39 -6.85 -24.14
N ASN A 362 -13.87 -5.69 -23.68
CA ASN A 362 -14.94 -5.55 -22.69
C ASN A 362 -16.29 -5.25 -23.37
N ASP A 363 -16.30 -4.24 -24.22
CA ASP A 363 -17.50 -3.77 -24.89
C ASP A 363 -17.23 -3.26 -26.31
N ALA A 364 -18.27 -3.15 -27.12
CA ALA A 364 -18.24 -2.58 -28.45
C ALA A 364 -19.46 -1.72 -28.75
N VAL A 365 -19.27 -0.75 -29.65
CA VAL A 365 -20.33 0.04 -30.30
C VAL A 365 -20.01 0.16 -31.79
N ALA A 366 -21.06 0.17 -32.62
CA ALA A 366 -20.95 0.45 -34.05
C ALA A 366 -21.73 1.73 -34.38
N ALA A 367 -21.05 2.76 -34.89
CA ALA A 367 -21.68 4.05 -35.22
C ALA A 367 -20.85 4.83 -36.24
N ASP A 368 -21.52 5.61 -37.09
CA ASP A 368 -20.86 6.51 -38.06
C ASP A 368 -20.32 7.77 -37.34
N LEU A 369 -18.99 7.86 -37.18
CA LEU A 369 -18.35 8.94 -36.43
C LEU A 369 -18.03 10.17 -37.29
N ASP A 370 -17.83 10.01 -38.60
CA ASP A 370 -17.45 11.10 -39.50
C ASP A 370 -18.56 11.56 -40.45
N GLY A 371 -19.71 10.88 -40.44
CA GLY A 371 -20.88 11.17 -41.26
C GLY A 371 -20.78 10.65 -42.69
N ASN A 372 -19.91 9.66 -42.94
CA ASN A 372 -19.66 9.11 -44.27
C ASN A 372 -20.69 8.05 -44.70
N GLY A 373 -21.59 7.64 -43.81
CA GLY A 373 -22.64 6.64 -44.03
C GLY A 373 -22.24 5.20 -43.73
N PHE A 374 -21.02 4.96 -43.22
CA PHE A 374 -20.53 3.65 -42.80
C PHE A 374 -20.35 3.66 -41.28
N ALA A 375 -20.85 2.65 -40.59
CA ALA A 375 -20.61 2.51 -39.16
C ALA A 375 -19.13 2.17 -38.90
N ASP A 376 -18.47 2.94 -38.06
CA ASP A 376 -17.18 2.61 -37.48
C ASP A 376 -17.38 1.67 -36.28
N VAL A 377 -16.44 0.77 -36.04
CA VAL A 377 -16.46 -0.16 -34.92
C VAL A 377 -15.51 0.31 -33.84
N ILE A 378 -16.05 0.57 -32.66
CA ILE A 378 -15.30 1.01 -31.48
C ILE A 378 -15.30 -0.14 -30.47
N VAL A 379 -14.13 -0.50 -29.97
CA VAL A 379 -13.97 -1.55 -28.95
C VAL A 379 -13.16 -1.01 -27.78
N CYS A 380 -13.70 -1.16 -26.56
CA CYS A 380 -12.94 -0.87 -25.36
C CYS A 380 -12.26 -2.14 -24.81
N GLN A 381 -11.07 -1.94 -24.27
CA GLN A 381 -10.23 -3.03 -23.77
C GLN A 381 -9.94 -2.82 -22.28
N ASP A 382 -9.84 -3.95 -21.58
CA ASP A 382 -9.54 -4.01 -20.15
C ASP A 382 -8.04 -3.77 -19.89
N LYS A 383 -7.33 -4.80 -19.43
CA LYS A 383 -5.95 -4.78 -18.93
C LYS A 383 -5.10 -5.84 -19.61
N THR A 384 -3.78 -5.69 -19.52
CA THR A 384 -2.82 -6.76 -19.83
C THR A 384 -2.47 -7.53 -18.55
N GLU A 385 -1.53 -8.47 -18.61
CA GLU A 385 -0.99 -9.13 -17.42
C GLU A 385 -0.19 -8.17 -16.51
N GLU A 386 0.27 -7.03 -17.05
CA GLU A 386 1.17 -6.11 -16.34
C GLU A 386 0.53 -4.74 -16.05
N MET A 387 -0.42 -4.29 -16.88
CA MET A 387 -0.92 -2.91 -16.88
C MET A 387 -2.45 -2.85 -16.96
N TYR A 388 -3.05 -2.02 -16.11
CA TYR A 388 -4.43 -1.53 -16.30
C TYR A 388 -4.52 -0.50 -17.43
N THR A 389 -3.46 0.29 -17.66
CA THR A 389 -3.39 1.21 -18.81
C THR A 389 -3.13 0.43 -20.10
N THR A 390 -4.05 0.54 -21.04
CA THR A 390 -4.03 -0.14 -22.34
C THR A 390 -4.44 0.83 -23.46
N GLU A 391 -5.12 0.32 -24.48
CA GLU A 391 -5.61 1.07 -25.63
C GLU A 391 -7.00 0.56 -26.01
N SER A 392 -7.88 1.46 -26.41
CA SER A 392 -9.15 1.16 -27.07
C SER A 392 -9.03 1.44 -28.56
N LEU A 393 -9.81 0.71 -29.36
CA LEU A 393 -9.65 0.65 -30.81
C LEU A 393 -10.84 1.29 -31.51
N ILE A 394 -10.55 2.00 -32.61
CA ILE A 394 -11.55 2.45 -33.57
C ILE A 394 -11.15 1.94 -34.95
N TYR A 395 -11.96 1.05 -35.48
CA TYR A 395 -11.84 0.53 -36.83
C TYR A 395 -12.81 1.26 -37.76
N ARG A 396 -12.31 1.82 -38.85
CA ARG A 396 -13.18 2.56 -39.78
C ARG A 396 -14.01 1.63 -40.65
N GLY A 397 -15.29 1.98 -40.81
CA GLY A 397 -16.20 1.35 -41.77
C GLY A 397 -15.93 1.82 -43.19
N SER A 398 -16.26 0.98 -44.18
CA SER A 398 -16.11 1.31 -45.61
C SER A 398 -16.89 0.33 -46.48
N PRO A 399 -17.10 0.62 -47.79
CA PRO A 399 -17.70 -0.36 -48.72
C PRO A 399 -16.95 -1.69 -48.82
N SER A 400 -15.65 -1.70 -48.50
CA SER A 400 -14.83 -2.92 -48.44
C SER A 400 -14.91 -3.66 -47.09
N GLY A 401 -15.74 -3.17 -46.17
CA GLY A 401 -15.83 -3.63 -44.79
C GLY A 401 -14.91 -2.85 -43.86
N LEU A 402 -14.39 -3.54 -42.86
CA LEU A 402 -13.59 -2.95 -41.79
C LEU A 402 -12.15 -2.64 -42.25
N ALA A 403 -11.60 -1.50 -41.83
CA ALA A 403 -10.18 -1.20 -42.06
C ALA A 403 -9.25 -2.23 -41.38
N ASP A 404 -8.12 -2.57 -42.01
CA ASP A 404 -7.16 -3.54 -41.46
C ASP A 404 -6.47 -3.04 -40.18
N GLU A 405 -6.15 -1.75 -40.12
CA GLU A 405 -5.46 -1.12 -39.00
C GLU A 405 -6.38 -0.16 -38.23
N PRO A 406 -6.55 -0.33 -36.90
CA PRO A 406 -7.36 0.56 -36.09
C PRO A 406 -6.61 1.85 -35.74
N LEU A 407 -7.37 2.92 -35.49
CA LEU A 407 -6.92 4.00 -34.63
C LEU A 407 -6.88 3.51 -33.19
N ARG A 408 -5.81 3.84 -32.47
CA ARG A 408 -5.57 3.43 -31.08
C ARG A 408 -5.63 4.64 -30.17
N LEU A 409 -6.41 4.55 -29.10
CA LEU A 409 -6.57 5.60 -28.11
C LEU A 409 -6.20 5.04 -26.73
N GLU A 410 -5.30 5.71 -26.01
CA GLU A 410 -4.94 5.29 -24.65
C GLU A 410 -6.16 5.34 -23.73
N THR A 411 -6.45 4.22 -23.09
CA THR A 411 -7.52 4.06 -22.11
C THR A 411 -7.03 3.26 -20.91
N HIS A 412 -7.82 3.21 -19.84
CA HIS A 412 -7.39 2.62 -18.57
C HIS A 412 -8.45 1.67 -18.05
N CYS A 413 -8.24 0.36 -18.27
CA CYS A 413 -9.18 -0.69 -17.87
C CYS A 413 -10.61 -0.30 -18.28
N ALA A 414 -10.80 0.02 -19.56
CA ALA A 414 -12.04 0.60 -20.03
C ALA A 414 -13.14 -0.46 -20.01
N LEU A 415 -14.16 -0.22 -19.21
CA LEU A 415 -15.24 -1.17 -18.97
C LEU A 415 -16.33 -1.07 -20.04
N ASP A 416 -16.61 0.15 -20.48
CA ASP A 416 -17.77 0.45 -21.33
C ASP A 416 -17.42 1.52 -22.36
N VAL A 417 -18.16 1.53 -23.47
CA VAL A 417 -18.01 2.53 -24.53
C VAL A 417 -19.36 2.98 -25.08
N PHE A 418 -19.49 4.29 -25.27
CA PHE A 418 -20.71 4.91 -25.80
C PHE A 418 -20.39 5.85 -26.95
N VAL A 419 -21.36 6.01 -27.85
CA VAL A 419 -21.34 7.04 -28.90
C VAL A 419 -22.57 7.92 -28.72
N ALA A 420 -22.36 9.22 -28.55
CA ALA A 420 -23.40 10.14 -28.07
C ALA A 420 -23.25 11.55 -28.63
N ARG A 421 -24.36 12.27 -28.78
CA ARG A 421 -24.36 13.69 -29.18
C ARG A 421 -24.35 14.58 -27.94
N THR A 422 -23.16 14.81 -27.42
CA THR A 422 -22.99 15.49 -26.12
C THR A 422 -22.89 17.01 -26.23
N MET A 423 -22.64 17.52 -27.45
CA MET A 423 -22.38 18.93 -27.73
C MET A 423 -22.90 19.43 -29.07
N ALA A 424 -22.77 20.74 -29.34
CA ALA A 424 -23.24 21.39 -30.58
C ALA A 424 -22.47 20.99 -31.86
N ASP A 425 -21.68 19.91 -31.81
CA ASP A 425 -21.02 19.34 -32.98
C ASP A 425 -21.99 18.43 -33.73
N SER A 426 -21.93 18.44 -35.06
CA SER A 426 -22.71 17.56 -35.90
C SER A 426 -22.25 16.09 -35.85
N ARG A 427 -21.02 15.83 -35.39
CA ARG A 427 -20.49 14.49 -35.20
C ARG A 427 -20.72 14.01 -33.77
N PRO A 428 -20.97 12.71 -33.55
CA PRO A 428 -21.09 12.18 -32.21
C PRO A 428 -19.71 12.06 -31.54
N GLN A 429 -19.70 12.05 -30.21
CA GLN A 429 -18.51 11.86 -29.38
C GLN A 429 -18.41 10.41 -28.93
N VAL A 430 -17.18 9.94 -28.73
CA VAL A 430 -16.90 8.60 -28.17
C VAL A 430 -16.55 8.75 -26.69
N ILE A 431 -17.24 8.02 -25.83
CA ILE A 431 -17.06 8.05 -24.38
C ILE A 431 -16.51 6.70 -23.92
N PHE A 432 -15.35 6.69 -23.28
CA PHE A 432 -14.79 5.50 -22.63
C PHE A 432 -14.94 5.61 -21.12
N LEU A 433 -15.56 4.58 -20.52
CA LEU A 433 -15.68 4.44 -19.08
C LEU A 433 -14.44 3.76 -18.51
N ASN A 434 -13.42 4.55 -18.20
CA ASN A 434 -12.20 4.04 -17.56
C ASN A 434 -12.46 3.69 -16.09
N HIS A 435 -11.78 2.67 -15.59
CA HIS A 435 -11.96 2.19 -14.21
C HIS A 435 -10.69 2.30 -13.37
N LEU A 436 -9.59 1.70 -13.86
CA LEU A 436 -8.29 1.61 -13.18
C LEU A 436 -7.15 1.95 -14.13
N SER A 437 -6.09 2.60 -13.66
CA SER A 437 -4.86 2.83 -14.42
C SER A 437 -3.62 2.28 -13.73
N ASN A 438 -2.49 2.38 -14.44
CA ASN A 438 -1.11 2.04 -14.01
C ASN A 438 -0.82 0.54 -13.99
N ARG A 439 0.12 0.07 -13.16
CA ARG A 439 0.59 -1.34 -13.15
C ARG A 439 -0.31 -2.23 -12.32
N ILE A 440 -0.16 -3.53 -12.52
CA ILE A 440 -0.82 -4.60 -11.74
C ILE A 440 0.16 -5.22 -10.74
N LEU A 441 1.43 -5.36 -11.12
CA LEU A 441 2.36 -6.25 -10.40
C LEU A 441 3.01 -5.63 -9.16
N GLY A 442 2.97 -4.30 -8.99
CA GLY A 442 3.64 -3.62 -7.87
C GLY A 442 5.16 -3.63 -7.96
N ASP A 443 5.75 -3.81 -9.15
CA ASP A 443 7.20 -3.75 -9.42
C ASP A 443 7.73 -2.30 -9.44
N VAL A 444 7.39 -1.56 -8.38
CA VAL A 444 7.77 -0.15 -8.21
C VAL A 444 9.08 -0.07 -7.43
N PRO A 445 10.09 0.67 -7.91
CA PRO A 445 11.36 0.82 -7.20
C PRO A 445 11.20 1.54 -5.87
N THR A 446 11.99 1.13 -4.88
CA THR A 446 12.20 1.87 -3.63
C THR A 446 12.98 3.13 -3.92
N TYR A 447 12.50 4.28 -3.43
CA TYR A 447 13.17 5.57 -3.60
C TYR A 447 13.98 5.91 -2.37
N ILE A 448 15.28 6.12 -2.53
CA ILE A 448 16.15 6.60 -1.44
C ILE A 448 16.41 8.08 -1.69
N TYR A 449 15.70 8.95 -0.98
CA TYR A 449 15.90 10.39 -1.07
C TYR A 449 17.14 10.78 -0.27
N LEU A 450 18.12 11.37 -0.97
CA LEU A 450 19.39 11.69 -0.31
C LEU A 450 19.28 13.02 0.43
N GLY A 451 19.73 13.01 1.69
CA GLY A 451 19.83 14.19 2.53
C GLY A 451 20.87 15.19 2.02
N GLY A 452 21.02 16.30 2.73
CA GLY A 452 22.03 17.28 2.44
C GLY A 452 21.89 18.52 3.32
N PRO A 453 22.85 19.46 3.23
CA PRO A 453 22.81 20.72 4.00
C PRO A 453 21.59 21.61 3.68
N ASP A 454 20.90 21.34 2.55
CA ASP A 454 19.68 22.01 2.12
C ASP A 454 18.41 21.17 2.37
N GLY A 455 18.51 20.07 3.11
CA GLY A 455 17.41 19.16 3.42
C GLY A 455 17.21 18.06 2.38
N PHE A 456 16.00 17.95 1.82
CA PHE A 456 15.64 16.95 0.81
C PHE A 456 15.08 17.61 -0.46
N SER A 457 15.27 16.95 -1.61
CA SER A 457 14.78 17.42 -2.91
C SER A 457 14.12 16.29 -3.72
N PRO A 458 13.01 16.56 -4.45
CA PRO A 458 12.34 15.57 -5.31
C PRO A 458 13.25 14.90 -6.36
N GLU A 459 14.27 15.62 -6.84
CA GLU A 459 15.20 15.16 -7.89
C GLU A 459 16.45 14.47 -7.34
N ARG A 460 16.73 14.58 -6.03
CA ARG A 460 17.92 13.98 -5.40
C ARG A 460 17.55 12.65 -4.74
N ARG A 461 17.45 11.60 -5.57
CA ARG A 461 17.18 10.25 -5.09
C ARG A 461 17.92 9.16 -5.87
N LEU A 462 18.11 8.02 -5.23
CA LEU A 462 18.46 6.74 -5.85
C LEU A 462 17.19 5.89 -6.00
N GLU A 463 17.21 4.94 -6.93
CA GLU A 463 16.12 3.99 -7.15
C GLU A 463 16.68 2.57 -7.14
N LEU A 464 16.14 1.73 -6.25
CA LEU A 464 16.48 0.31 -6.18
C LEU A 464 15.25 -0.51 -6.58
N ALA A 465 15.43 -1.47 -7.49
CA ALA A 465 14.33 -2.33 -7.91
C ALA A 465 13.75 -3.08 -6.70
N SER A 466 12.42 -3.13 -6.61
CA SER A 466 11.70 -3.79 -5.53
C SER A 466 10.32 -4.21 -5.99
N TRP A 467 9.64 -5.02 -5.18
CA TRP A 467 8.35 -5.60 -5.55
C TRP A 467 7.35 -5.55 -4.40
N ALA A 468 6.42 -4.60 -4.48
CA ALA A 468 5.48 -4.25 -3.41
C ALA A 468 6.20 -4.20 -2.05
N ALA A 469 7.28 -3.43 -1.97
CA ALA A 469 8.15 -3.44 -0.79
C ALA A 469 7.52 -2.69 0.38
N THR A 470 7.69 -3.18 1.60
CA THR A 470 6.99 -2.63 2.78
C THR A 470 7.92 -2.09 3.86
N GLU A 471 9.20 -2.45 3.83
CA GLU A 471 10.22 -1.97 4.78
C GLU A 471 11.61 -2.01 4.16
N ALA A 472 12.46 -1.07 4.58
CA ALA A 472 13.88 -1.07 4.29
C ALA A 472 14.72 -1.00 5.58
N ARG A 473 15.82 -1.75 5.59
CA ARG A 473 16.78 -1.83 6.70
C ARG A 473 18.18 -1.53 6.19
N ILE A 474 18.87 -0.59 6.83
CA ILE A 474 20.19 -0.14 6.41
C ILE A 474 21.24 -0.50 7.48
N CYS A 475 22.19 -1.34 7.11
CA CYS A 475 23.24 -1.91 7.97
C CYS A 475 24.50 -2.25 7.15
N ASP A 476 25.65 -2.43 7.79
CA ASP A 476 26.87 -2.98 7.14
C ASP A 476 26.82 -4.52 7.20
N PHE A 477 26.08 -5.16 6.29
CA PHE A 477 25.78 -6.60 6.36
C PHE A 477 26.98 -7.48 6.04
N ASN A 478 27.92 -6.99 5.23
CA ASN A 478 29.12 -7.73 4.82
C ASN A 478 30.40 -7.28 5.57
N ASP A 479 30.26 -6.38 6.55
CA ASP A 479 31.32 -5.77 7.36
C ASP A 479 32.40 -5.04 6.53
N ASP A 480 32.05 -4.47 5.37
CA ASP A 480 32.97 -3.76 4.48
C ASP A 480 33.08 -2.25 4.74
N SER A 481 32.34 -1.74 5.73
CA SER A 481 32.23 -0.32 6.12
C SER A 481 31.33 0.56 5.26
N TYR A 482 30.60 0.00 4.31
CA TYR A 482 29.56 0.70 3.56
C TYR A 482 28.16 0.28 4.05
N PRO A 483 27.24 1.24 4.25
CA PRO A 483 25.86 0.90 4.57
C PRO A 483 25.18 0.21 3.38
N ASP A 484 24.83 -1.05 3.56
CA ASP A 484 24.02 -1.87 2.66
C ASP A 484 22.54 -1.68 2.96
N ILE A 485 21.66 -2.17 2.08
CA ILE A 485 20.21 -2.10 2.29
C ILE A 485 19.51 -3.42 2.02
N PHE A 486 18.71 -3.87 2.98
CA PHE A 486 17.73 -4.92 2.82
C PHE A 486 16.37 -4.30 2.52
N ILE A 487 15.65 -4.86 1.54
CA ILE A 487 14.30 -4.44 1.15
C ILE A 487 13.36 -5.64 1.29
N ALA A 488 12.38 -5.51 2.17
CA ALA A 488 11.32 -6.50 2.40
C ALA A 488 10.30 -6.44 1.25
N ASN A 489 10.37 -7.39 0.32
CA ASN A 489 9.41 -7.49 -0.77
C ASN A 489 8.18 -8.32 -0.32
N CYS A 490 7.00 -7.69 -0.31
CA CYS A 490 5.77 -8.37 0.07
C CYS A 490 5.07 -9.05 -1.10
N ASN A 491 5.24 -8.56 -2.33
CA ASN A 491 4.55 -9.08 -3.52
C ASN A 491 3.02 -9.21 -3.34
N GLU A 492 2.37 -8.40 -2.49
CA GLU A 492 0.96 -8.61 -2.12
C GLU A 492 -0.01 -8.49 -3.30
N ASN A 493 0.37 -7.73 -4.32
CA ASN A 493 -0.38 -7.56 -5.57
C ASN A 493 -0.14 -8.67 -6.60
N ALA A 494 0.96 -9.42 -6.47
CA ALA A 494 1.35 -10.48 -7.40
C ALA A 494 2.00 -11.66 -6.66
N MET A 495 1.32 -12.19 -5.64
CA MET A 495 1.85 -13.20 -4.71
C MET A 495 2.32 -14.50 -5.38
N HIS A 496 1.89 -14.77 -6.62
CA HIS A 496 2.32 -15.91 -7.43
C HIS A 496 3.67 -15.68 -8.14
N LEU A 497 4.18 -14.45 -8.13
CA LEU A 497 5.48 -14.05 -8.69
C LEU A 497 6.53 -13.75 -7.61
N ASP A 498 6.22 -14.00 -6.33
CA ASP A 498 7.10 -13.68 -5.20
C ASP A 498 8.50 -14.29 -5.38
N ARG A 499 9.51 -13.42 -5.41
CA ARG A 499 10.93 -13.76 -5.56
C ARG A 499 11.71 -13.64 -4.25
N GLY A 500 11.02 -13.37 -3.14
CA GLY A 500 11.66 -13.07 -1.86
C GLY A 500 12.22 -11.65 -1.78
N SER A 501 12.94 -11.38 -0.69
CA SER A 501 13.45 -10.05 -0.33
C SER A 501 14.86 -9.84 -0.85
N TYR A 502 15.25 -8.59 -1.03
CA TYR A 502 16.55 -8.26 -1.65
C TYR A 502 17.51 -7.65 -0.65
N ILE A 503 18.80 -7.97 -0.79
CA ILE A 503 19.90 -7.19 -0.21
C ILE A 503 20.71 -6.59 -1.35
N TYR A 504 20.88 -5.28 -1.30
CA TYR A 504 21.78 -4.53 -2.16
C TYR A 504 23.02 -4.15 -1.37
N TYR A 505 24.15 -4.77 -1.70
CA TYR A 505 25.44 -4.37 -1.14
C TYR A 505 25.88 -3.03 -1.75
N ASN A 506 26.42 -2.16 -0.90
CA ASN A 506 26.96 -0.88 -1.28
C ASN A 506 28.50 -0.96 -1.39
N GLY A 507 29.14 0.16 -1.73
CA GLY A 507 30.58 0.22 -1.85
C GLY A 507 31.09 1.57 -2.33
N PRO A 508 32.39 1.68 -2.64
CA PRO A 508 32.99 2.95 -3.09
C PRO A 508 32.36 3.52 -4.39
N GLU A 509 31.75 2.67 -5.21
CA GLU A 509 31.09 3.03 -6.48
C GLU A 509 29.56 3.14 -6.36
N GLY A 510 29.00 2.98 -5.15
CA GLY A 510 27.57 2.92 -4.87
C GLY A 510 27.00 1.50 -4.86
N PHE A 511 25.67 1.38 -4.85
CA PHE A 511 24.96 0.10 -4.79
C PHE A 511 25.23 -0.81 -6.00
N GLN A 512 25.48 -2.09 -5.72
CA GLN A 512 25.68 -3.14 -6.72
C GLN A 512 24.33 -3.68 -7.24
N THR A 513 23.63 -2.90 -8.05
CA THR A 513 22.23 -3.19 -8.46
C THR A 513 22.06 -4.49 -9.26
N GLU A 514 23.05 -4.89 -10.05
CA GLU A 514 23.01 -6.09 -10.90
C GLU A 514 23.30 -7.39 -10.13
N ASN A 515 23.98 -7.32 -8.98
CA ASN A 515 24.44 -8.46 -8.19
C ASN A 515 23.80 -8.49 -6.79
N ARG A 516 22.50 -8.16 -6.70
CA ARG A 516 21.76 -8.25 -5.45
C ARG A 516 21.67 -9.69 -4.94
N VAL A 517 21.54 -9.86 -3.63
CA VAL A 517 21.20 -11.14 -3.00
C VAL A 517 19.68 -11.25 -2.90
N GLU A 518 19.14 -12.42 -3.25
CA GLU A 518 17.73 -12.75 -3.05
C GLU A 518 17.60 -13.71 -1.87
N LEU A 519 16.97 -13.26 -0.79
CA LEU A 519 16.67 -14.10 0.36
C LEU A 519 15.34 -14.83 0.13
N PRO A 520 15.24 -16.14 0.42
CA PRO A 520 14.05 -16.96 0.19
C PRO A 520 12.96 -16.68 1.24
N THR A 521 12.53 -15.43 1.33
CA THR A 521 11.42 -14.98 2.16
C THR A 521 10.10 -15.14 1.40
N LYS A 522 8.99 -14.99 2.11
CA LYS A 522 7.66 -15.02 1.51
C LYS A 522 6.79 -13.92 2.09
N TYR A 523 6.30 -13.06 1.21
CA TYR A 523 5.41 -11.94 1.51
C TYR A 523 5.90 -11.03 2.65
N SER A 524 7.21 -10.70 2.65
CA SER A 524 7.85 -10.01 3.76
C SER A 524 7.21 -8.66 4.05
N MET A 525 6.88 -8.42 5.32
CA MET A 525 6.28 -7.17 5.79
C MET A 525 7.27 -6.31 6.58
N ASN A 526 8.23 -6.92 7.28
CA ASN A 526 9.18 -6.23 8.14
C ASN A 526 10.43 -7.08 8.43
N SER A 527 11.52 -6.42 8.82
CA SER A 527 12.73 -7.06 9.35
C SER A 527 13.24 -6.43 10.64
N CYS A 528 14.09 -7.17 11.36
CA CYS A 528 14.92 -6.70 12.48
C CYS A 528 16.36 -7.22 12.29
N CYS A 529 17.37 -6.44 12.67
CA CYS A 529 18.78 -6.78 12.47
C CYS A 529 19.58 -6.60 13.76
N ALA A 530 20.36 -7.61 14.16
CA ALA A 530 21.31 -7.58 15.28
C ALA A 530 22.29 -8.77 15.21
N ASP A 531 23.37 -8.77 15.99
CA ASP A 531 24.17 -9.97 16.25
C ASP A 531 23.49 -10.83 17.33
N LEU A 532 22.56 -11.70 16.92
CA LEU A 532 21.64 -12.40 17.82
C LEU A 532 22.32 -13.55 18.57
N ASN A 533 23.29 -14.20 17.91
CA ASN A 533 24.02 -15.34 18.47
C ASN A 533 25.39 -14.95 19.06
N ARG A 534 25.80 -13.68 18.95
CA ARG A 534 27.06 -13.12 19.44
C ARG A 534 28.29 -13.74 18.79
N ASP A 535 28.25 -13.97 17.48
CA ASP A 535 29.37 -14.49 16.69
C ASP A 535 30.11 -13.40 15.88
N GLY A 536 29.61 -12.18 15.93
CA GLY A 536 30.16 -11.00 15.26
C GLY A 536 29.65 -10.78 13.84
N TRP A 537 28.72 -11.59 13.35
CA TRP A 537 28.00 -11.32 12.12
C TRP A 537 26.60 -10.76 12.43
N LEU A 538 26.11 -9.88 11.56
CA LEU A 538 24.74 -9.41 11.68
C LEU A 538 23.77 -10.47 11.19
N ASP A 539 22.71 -10.70 11.96
CA ASP A 539 21.62 -11.61 11.68
C ASP A 539 20.35 -10.84 11.33
N LEU A 540 19.46 -11.46 10.55
CA LEU A 540 18.22 -10.85 10.09
C LEU A 540 17.01 -11.69 10.49
N ILE A 541 16.05 -11.08 11.17
CA ILE A 541 14.73 -11.66 11.44
C ILE A 541 13.73 -11.08 10.44
N VAL A 542 12.94 -11.93 9.79
CA VAL A 542 11.93 -11.52 8.81
C VAL A 542 10.59 -12.20 9.09
N VAL A 543 9.52 -11.43 8.96
CA VAL A 543 8.13 -11.90 9.02
C VAL A 543 7.33 -11.40 7.82
N GLY A 544 6.21 -12.04 7.52
CA GLY A 544 5.44 -11.75 6.33
C GLY A 544 3.92 -11.81 6.48
N HIS A 545 3.23 -11.25 5.49
CA HIS A 545 1.79 -11.30 5.33
C HIS A 545 1.31 -12.67 4.88
N ALA A 546 0.13 -13.11 5.33
CA ALA A 546 -0.44 -14.43 5.03
C ALA A 546 0.58 -15.57 5.23
N ASN A 547 1.44 -15.41 6.25
CA ASN A 547 2.57 -16.26 6.53
C ASN A 547 2.69 -16.46 8.04
N ASP A 548 2.71 -17.72 8.47
CA ASP A 548 2.77 -18.13 9.88
C ASP A 548 4.20 -18.46 10.34
N GLU A 549 5.20 -18.09 9.54
CA GLU A 549 6.61 -18.31 9.83
C GLU A 549 7.33 -17.01 10.13
N LEU A 550 8.08 -17.02 11.23
CA LEU A 550 9.19 -16.12 11.47
C LEU A 550 10.48 -16.79 11.00
N LEU A 551 11.24 -16.08 10.18
CA LEU A 551 12.50 -16.54 9.62
C LEU A 551 13.67 -15.83 10.29
N ILE A 552 14.72 -16.57 10.66
CA ILE A 552 15.98 -16.04 11.17
C ILE A 552 17.09 -16.47 10.21
N PHE A 553 17.71 -15.50 9.56
CA PHE A 553 18.88 -15.68 8.71
C PHE A 553 20.12 -15.30 9.51
N TYR A 554 20.98 -16.28 9.79
CA TYR A 554 22.25 -16.01 10.47
C TYR A 554 23.28 -15.50 9.47
N GLY A 555 24.04 -14.49 9.86
CA GLY A 555 25.17 -13.97 9.09
C GLY A 555 26.37 -14.92 9.13
N SER A 556 27.26 -14.81 8.15
CA SER A 556 28.53 -15.55 8.12
C SER A 556 29.52 -14.89 7.16
N GLU A 557 30.76 -15.41 7.11
CA GLU A 557 31.77 -15.00 6.12
C GLU A 557 31.32 -15.17 4.66
N ASN A 558 30.32 -16.04 4.41
CA ASN A 558 29.77 -16.31 3.08
C ASN A 558 28.43 -15.60 2.85
N GLY A 559 28.07 -14.62 3.69
CA GLY A 559 26.77 -13.97 3.72
C GLY A 559 25.74 -14.74 4.56
N PHE A 560 24.47 -14.39 4.39
CA PHE A 560 23.36 -14.98 5.14
C PHE A 560 23.13 -16.47 4.80
N THR A 561 22.69 -17.25 5.79
CA THR A 561 22.34 -18.66 5.62
C THR A 561 21.27 -18.87 4.54
N ALA A 562 21.52 -19.78 3.59
CA ALA A 562 20.54 -20.12 2.55
C ALA A 562 19.26 -20.79 3.12
N GLU A 563 19.38 -21.54 4.22
CA GLU A 563 18.26 -22.14 4.94
C GLU A 563 18.08 -21.44 6.29
N PRO A 564 17.07 -20.57 6.44
CA PRO A 564 16.83 -19.87 7.70
C PRO A 564 16.30 -20.82 8.78
N VAL A 565 16.52 -20.45 10.05
CA VAL A 565 15.74 -21.02 11.16
C VAL A 565 14.30 -20.54 11.04
N ARG A 566 13.35 -21.46 11.20
CA ARG A 566 11.92 -21.19 11.04
C ARG A 566 11.19 -21.43 12.35
N ILE A 567 10.50 -20.40 12.84
CA ILE A 567 9.62 -20.50 14.02
C ILE A 567 8.18 -20.37 13.54
N LYS A 568 7.37 -21.40 13.80
CA LYS A 568 5.93 -21.36 13.51
C LYS A 568 5.21 -20.55 14.58
N LEU A 569 4.49 -19.52 14.15
CA LEU A 569 3.74 -18.62 15.02
C LEU A 569 2.32 -19.18 15.25
N ILE A 570 2.26 -20.36 15.87
CA ILE A 570 1.00 -21.05 16.20
C ILE A 570 0.96 -21.30 17.70
N ILE A 571 -0.06 -20.76 18.37
CA ILE A 571 -0.22 -20.85 19.82
C ILE A 571 -1.62 -21.38 20.12
N ASP A 572 -1.71 -22.51 20.81
CA ASP A 572 -2.99 -23.11 21.23
C ASP A 572 -4.02 -23.29 20.08
N GLY A 573 -3.53 -23.50 18.86
CA GLY A 573 -4.33 -23.65 17.63
C GLY A 573 -4.69 -22.33 16.93
N VAL A 574 -4.33 -21.19 17.52
CA VAL A 574 -4.44 -19.85 16.92
C VAL A 574 -3.20 -19.59 16.05
N VAL A 575 -3.43 -19.16 14.81
CA VAL A 575 -2.38 -18.89 13.82
C VAL A 575 -2.17 -17.38 13.70
N TYR A 576 -0.94 -16.93 13.98
CA TYR A 576 -0.49 -15.56 13.76
C TYR A 576 0.06 -15.52 12.34
N SER A 577 -0.72 -14.96 11.41
CA SER A 577 -0.47 -15.08 9.97
C SER A 577 -0.30 -13.73 9.28
N GLN A 578 -0.43 -12.62 10.01
CA GLN A 578 -0.17 -11.28 9.51
C GLN A 578 0.69 -10.47 10.50
N PRO A 579 1.85 -10.99 10.94
CA PRO A 579 2.80 -10.21 11.70
C PRO A 579 3.33 -9.04 10.85
N ARG A 580 3.43 -7.84 11.44
CA ARG A 580 4.01 -6.65 10.80
C ARG A 580 4.90 -5.90 11.79
N PHE A 581 5.78 -5.04 11.30
CA PHE A 581 6.36 -3.93 12.09
C PHE A 581 6.78 -4.28 13.53
N MET A 582 7.69 -5.25 13.67
CA MET A 582 8.18 -5.81 14.92
C MET A 582 9.14 -4.87 15.66
N THR A 583 9.41 -5.15 16.94
CA THR A 583 10.45 -4.45 17.71
C THR A 583 11.39 -5.44 18.37
N LEU A 584 12.71 -5.22 18.22
CA LEU A 584 13.76 -5.99 18.86
C LEU A 584 14.44 -5.13 19.94
N ALA A 585 14.37 -5.54 21.21
CA ALA A 585 14.93 -4.80 22.35
C ALA A 585 15.08 -5.68 23.59
N ASP A 586 15.96 -5.33 24.54
CA ASP A 586 16.07 -6.02 25.84
C ASP A 586 14.99 -5.50 26.80
N LEU A 587 13.84 -6.19 26.84
CA LEU A 587 12.65 -5.72 27.54
C LEU A 587 12.64 -6.13 29.01
N ASN A 588 13.43 -7.14 29.38
CA ASN A 588 13.48 -7.69 30.73
C ASN A 588 14.83 -7.47 31.45
N ASN A 589 15.77 -6.75 30.82
CA ASN A 589 17.11 -6.47 31.32
C ASN A 589 17.95 -7.73 31.62
N ASP A 590 17.71 -8.84 30.92
CA ASP A 590 18.50 -10.07 31.04
C ASP A 590 19.78 -10.04 30.18
N GLY A 591 19.95 -8.98 29.39
CA GLY A 591 21.09 -8.76 28.53
C GLY A 591 21.00 -9.48 27.19
N TRP A 592 19.86 -10.06 26.83
CA TRP A 592 19.53 -10.57 25.49
C TRP A 592 18.40 -9.76 24.86
N LEU A 593 18.36 -9.72 23.53
CA LEU A 593 17.30 -9.02 22.81
C LEU A 593 16.03 -9.89 22.77
N ASP A 594 14.91 -9.30 23.11
CA ASP A 594 13.57 -9.85 23.03
C ASP A 594 12.84 -9.30 21.79
N LEU A 595 11.88 -10.06 21.26
CA LEU A 595 11.16 -9.71 20.05
C LEU A 595 9.67 -9.53 20.32
N VAL A 596 9.14 -8.36 19.99
CA VAL A 596 7.71 -8.07 20.00
C VAL A 596 7.15 -8.21 18.59
N ILE A 597 6.09 -9.02 18.46
CA ILE A 597 5.47 -9.39 17.20
C ILE A 597 3.98 -9.03 17.25
N PRO A 598 3.58 -7.84 16.74
CA PRO A 598 2.17 -7.53 16.56
C PRO A 598 1.62 -8.28 15.33
N ASP A 599 0.38 -8.77 15.43
CA ASP A 599 -0.32 -9.45 14.36
C ASP A 599 -1.66 -8.77 14.09
N CYS A 600 -1.83 -8.26 12.87
CA CYS A 600 -3.05 -7.54 12.47
C CYS A 600 -4.09 -8.48 11.82
N GLY A 601 -3.92 -9.79 12.01
CA GLY A 601 -4.80 -10.82 11.50
C GLY A 601 -6.06 -10.97 12.35
N LYS A 602 -6.43 -12.21 12.67
CA LYS A 602 -7.61 -12.53 13.50
C LYS A 602 -7.25 -12.82 14.96
N THR A 603 -6.09 -12.36 15.42
CA THR A 603 -5.58 -12.60 16.76
C THR A 603 -6.03 -11.50 17.73
N GLU A 604 -6.08 -11.84 19.02
CA GLU A 604 -6.52 -10.96 20.12
C GLU A 604 -5.40 -10.68 21.14
N ASP A 605 -4.16 -11.08 20.83
CA ASP A 605 -3.02 -10.94 21.73
C ASP A 605 -1.79 -10.45 20.96
N LEU A 606 -1.03 -9.56 21.60
CA LEU A 606 0.32 -9.20 21.19
C LEU A 606 1.31 -10.26 21.71
N LEU A 607 2.20 -10.73 20.83
CA LEU A 607 3.18 -11.76 21.14
C LEU A 607 4.54 -11.15 21.48
N ILE A 608 5.12 -11.56 22.60
CA ILE A 608 6.53 -11.30 22.94
C ILE A 608 7.27 -12.63 23.00
N LEU A 609 8.35 -12.77 22.23
CA LEU A 609 9.29 -13.89 22.33
C LEU A 609 10.53 -13.42 23.12
N TRP A 610 10.83 -14.12 24.20
CA TRP A 610 11.96 -13.78 25.06
C TRP A 610 13.26 -14.42 24.51
N GLY A 611 14.23 -13.60 24.15
CA GLY A 611 15.48 -14.06 23.53
C GLY A 611 16.54 -14.45 24.56
N GLY A 612 17.42 -15.38 24.20
CA GLY A 612 18.39 -15.96 25.15
C GLY A 612 19.52 -16.70 24.45
N PRO A 613 20.40 -17.38 25.20
CA PRO A 613 21.57 -18.06 24.63
C PRO A 613 21.23 -19.17 23.65
N ASP A 614 20.03 -19.76 23.75
CA ASP A 614 19.53 -20.78 22.83
C ASP A 614 18.73 -20.19 21.66
N GLY A 615 18.67 -18.85 21.54
CA GLY A 615 17.89 -18.13 20.54
C GLY A 615 16.42 -17.95 20.91
N PHE A 616 15.58 -17.68 19.91
CA PHE A 616 14.14 -17.52 20.07
C PHE A 616 13.39 -18.85 20.00
N SER A 617 12.31 -18.97 20.77
CA SER A 617 11.39 -20.11 20.73
C SER A 617 9.96 -19.65 21.01
N ILE A 618 8.99 -20.25 20.31
CA ILE A 618 7.57 -20.00 20.56
C ILE A 618 7.14 -20.41 21.98
N ASP A 619 7.88 -21.32 22.63
CA ASP A 619 7.57 -21.78 23.98
C ASP A 619 8.02 -20.78 25.07
N ARG A 620 9.00 -19.92 24.77
CA ARG A 620 9.47 -18.88 25.69
C ARG A 620 8.85 -17.54 25.32
N ARG A 621 7.56 -17.39 25.64
CA ARG A 621 6.75 -16.24 25.24
C ARG A 621 5.94 -15.61 26.37
N THR A 622 5.48 -14.39 26.12
CA THR A 622 4.37 -13.75 26.83
C THR A 622 3.30 -13.33 25.82
N LEU A 623 2.03 -13.48 26.20
CA LEU A 623 0.90 -12.92 25.46
C LEU A 623 0.33 -11.75 26.25
N LEU A 624 0.20 -10.59 25.62
CA LEU A 624 -0.45 -9.42 26.18
C LEU A 624 -1.81 -9.24 25.50
N PRO A 625 -2.93 -9.24 26.24
CA PRO A 625 -4.24 -9.15 25.61
C PRO A 625 -4.47 -7.78 24.97
N GLU A 626 -4.62 -7.75 23.65
CA GLU A 626 -4.82 -6.54 22.86
C GLU A 626 -5.67 -6.84 21.61
N GLY A 627 -6.64 -5.99 21.29
CA GLY A 627 -7.29 -6.08 19.98
C GLY A 627 -6.30 -5.72 18.86
N ALA A 628 -6.07 -6.63 17.90
CA ALA A 628 -5.40 -6.41 16.61
C ALA A 628 -4.37 -5.24 16.54
N GLY A 629 -3.18 -5.46 17.09
CA GLY A 629 -2.02 -4.57 16.92
C GLY A 629 -1.39 -4.70 15.54
N ILE A 630 -0.73 -3.66 15.04
CA ILE A 630 -0.05 -3.67 13.73
C ILE A 630 1.41 -3.24 13.78
N CYS A 631 1.80 -2.40 14.74
CA CYS A 631 3.17 -1.92 14.87
C CYS A 631 3.57 -1.73 16.33
N THR A 632 4.87 -1.82 16.61
CA THR A 632 5.43 -1.55 17.94
C THR A 632 6.68 -0.67 17.91
N ARG A 633 6.91 0.04 19.02
CA ARG A 633 8.13 0.80 19.36
C ARG A 633 8.44 0.65 20.85
N ALA A 634 9.71 0.82 21.24
CA ALA A 634 10.13 0.77 22.64
C ALA A 634 10.97 2.01 23.02
N ALA A 635 10.73 2.58 24.20
CA ALA A 635 11.51 3.65 24.83
C ALA A 635 11.23 3.75 26.33
N ASP A 636 12.13 4.33 27.12
CA ASP A 636 11.86 4.66 28.52
C ASP A 636 11.15 6.03 28.59
N LEU A 637 9.82 6.00 28.46
CA LEU A 637 9.01 7.22 28.33
C LEU A 637 8.78 7.92 29.68
N ASN A 638 9.04 7.22 30.80
CA ASN A 638 8.83 7.75 32.15
C ASN A 638 10.12 7.92 32.97
N GLY A 639 11.28 7.54 32.41
CA GLY A 639 12.60 7.70 33.02
C GLY A 639 12.88 6.73 34.17
N ASN A 640 12.25 5.55 34.18
CA ASN A 640 12.41 4.56 35.27
C ASN A 640 13.54 3.55 35.03
N GLY A 641 14.21 3.60 33.88
CA GLY A 641 15.28 2.69 33.48
C GLY A 641 14.80 1.38 32.84
N TRP A 642 13.52 1.26 32.50
CA TRP A 642 12.93 0.14 31.77
C TRP A 642 12.27 0.63 30.49
N LEU A 643 12.32 -0.18 29.44
CA LEU A 643 11.63 0.13 28.19
C LEU A 643 10.11 -0.01 28.37
N ASP A 644 9.39 1.04 28.05
CA ASP A 644 7.95 1.03 27.81
C ASP A 644 7.68 0.61 26.36
N LEU A 645 6.57 -0.09 26.14
CA LEU A 645 6.19 -0.62 24.83
C LEU A 645 4.98 0.14 24.28
N VAL A 646 5.14 0.81 23.15
CA VAL A 646 4.07 1.51 22.44
C VAL A 646 3.55 0.64 21.30
N VAL A 647 2.24 0.41 21.25
CA VAL A 647 1.59 -0.47 20.28
C VAL A 647 0.51 0.28 19.52
N GLY A 648 0.59 0.27 18.19
CA GLY A 648 -0.41 0.83 17.30
C GLY A 648 -1.51 -0.17 16.95
N GLY A 649 -2.77 0.20 17.18
CA GLY A 649 -3.93 -0.63 16.84
C GLY A 649 -4.46 -0.38 15.42
N MET A 650 -4.83 -1.45 14.72
CA MET A 650 -5.36 -1.40 13.34
C MET A 650 -6.86 -1.12 13.28
N ARG A 651 -7.66 -1.91 14.01
CA ARG A 651 -9.13 -1.86 14.00
C ARG A 651 -9.64 -1.81 15.44
N GLY A 652 -10.72 -1.08 15.65
CA GLY A 652 -11.39 -1.00 16.96
C GLY A 652 -12.73 -1.71 16.98
N SER A 653 -13.41 -1.60 18.11
CA SER A 653 -14.73 -2.19 18.37
C SER A 653 -15.90 -1.25 18.04
N ASP A 654 -15.64 -0.07 17.47
CA ASP A 654 -16.68 0.88 17.08
C ASP A 654 -17.46 0.33 15.86
N PRO A 655 -18.78 0.11 15.99
CA PRO A 655 -19.59 -0.49 14.92
C PRO A 655 -19.86 0.46 13.74
N VAL A 656 -19.58 1.76 13.91
CA VAL A 656 -19.78 2.79 12.88
C VAL A 656 -18.47 3.09 12.15
N ASP A 657 -17.36 3.19 12.88
CA ASP A 657 -16.02 3.38 12.32
C ASP A 657 -15.06 2.29 12.81
N PRO A 658 -15.00 1.13 12.13
CA PRO A 658 -14.11 0.03 12.55
C PRO A 658 -12.63 0.40 12.52
N TYR A 659 -12.25 1.52 11.89
CA TYR A 659 -10.88 2.03 11.85
C TYR A 659 -10.56 3.01 12.99
N ARG A 660 -11.56 3.40 13.78
CA ARG A 660 -11.32 4.09 15.05
C ARG A 660 -10.67 3.10 16.00
N SER A 661 -9.37 3.25 16.26
CA SER A 661 -8.56 2.35 17.05
C SER A 661 -7.88 3.11 18.20
N PHE A 662 -6.86 2.50 18.80
CA PHE A 662 -6.10 3.10 19.89
C PHE A 662 -4.61 2.83 19.70
N VAL A 663 -3.80 3.68 20.33
CA VAL A 663 -2.43 3.37 20.70
C VAL A 663 -2.41 2.98 22.17
N TYR A 664 -1.70 1.91 22.49
CA TYR A 664 -1.48 1.47 23.86
C TYR A 664 -0.03 1.70 24.27
N ILE A 665 0.19 2.21 25.47
CA ILE A 665 1.52 2.31 26.08
C ILE A 665 1.54 1.34 27.26
N TYR A 666 2.27 0.25 27.14
CA TYR A 666 2.50 -0.69 28.22
C TYR A 666 3.72 -0.25 29.02
N TRP A 667 3.49 0.09 30.29
CA TRP A 667 4.52 0.60 31.18
C TRP A 667 5.45 -0.53 31.64
N GLY A 668 6.73 -0.42 31.27
CA GLY A 668 7.79 -1.36 31.62
C GLY A 668 8.23 -1.24 33.07
N GLY A 669 8.80 -2.32 33.59
CA GLY A 669 9.27 -2.36 34.98
C GLY A 669 9.70 -3.75 35.41
N PRO A 670 10.22 -3.90 36.64
CA PRO A 670 10.72 -5.17 37.14
C PRO A 670 9.63 -6.26 37.25
N GLU A 671 8.35 -5.89 37.32
CA GLU A 671 7.24 -6.86 37.30
C GLU A 671 6.78 -7.23 35.87
N GLY A 672 7.42 -6.72 34.81
CA GLY A 672 7.12 -7.00 33.39
C GLY A 672 5.99 -6.15 32.81
N TYR A 673 5.33 -6.63 31.74
CA TYR A 673 4.22 -5.91 31.08
C TYR A 673 2.87 -6.50 31.47
N SER A 674 1.82 -5.65 31.57
CA SER A 674 0.47 -6.09 31.92
C SER A 674 -0.60 -5.11 31.45
N ASN A 675 -1.80 -5.61 31.17
CA ASN A 675 -2.95 -4.76 30.82
C ASN A 675 -3.40 -3.79 31.92
N ASP A 676 -3.14 -4.09 33.18
CA ASP A 676 -3.50 -3.20 34.30
C ASP A 676 -2.55 -2.00 34.42
N ARG A 677 -1.41 -2.04 33.71
CA ARG A 677 -0.39 -0.98 33.68
C ARG A 677 -0.19 -0.50 32.25
N ARG A 678 -1.26 0.04 31.67
CA ARG A 678 -1.19 0.66 30.35
C ARG A 678 -1.96 1.96 30.26
N THR A 679 -1.47 2.85 29.40
CA THR A 679 -2.20 4.02 28.92
C THR A 679 -2.84 3.70 27.56
N GLN A 680 -4.01 4.27 27.28
CA GLN A 680 -4.73 4.10 26.03
C GLN A 680 -5.05 5.48 25.44
N LEU A 681 -4.68 5.71 24.19
CA LEU A 681 -4.84 6.97 23.46
C LEU A 681 -5.63 6.72 22.19
N GLN A 682 -6.62 7.57 21.87
CA GLN A 682 -7.37 7.43 20.62
C GLN A 682 -6.45 7.50 19.40
N ALA A 683 -6.64 6.60 18.45
CA ALA A 683 -5.99 6.63 17.15
C ALA A 683 -6.96 6.29 16.03
N GLN A 684 -6.47 6.33 14.80
CA GLN A 684 -7.25 5.96 13.63
C GLN A 684 -6.39 5.12 12.70
N PHE A 685 -6.45 3.80 12.92
CA PHE A 685 -5.60 2.81 12.26
C PHE A 685 -4.13 3.24 12.35
N ALA A 686 -3.56 3.13 13.54
CA ALA A 686 -2.19 3.52 13.86
C ALA A 686 -1.20 2.51 13.27
N VAL A 687 -0.79 2.72 12.01
CA VAL A 687 0.01 1.75 11.25
C VAL A 687 1.51 1.84 11.53
N ASP A 688 2.01 3.01 11.92
CA ASP A 688 3.41 3.23 12.32
C ASP A 688 3.50 4.37 13.34
N LEU A 689 4.65 4.47 14.02
CA LEU A 689 4.91 5.37 15.13
C LEU A 689 6.33 5.93 15.03
N ALA A 690 6.54 7.14 15.57
CA ALA A 690 7.87 7.68 15.82
C ALA A 690 7.93 8.26 17.23
N ILE A 691 9.00 7.97 17.97
CA ILE A 691 9.23 8.47 19.33
C ILE A 691 10.44 9.39 19.29
N ALA A 692 10.26 10.64 19.71
CA ALA A 692 11.31 11.65 19.82
C ALA A 692 10.87 12.81 20.71
N ASP A 693 11.79 13.63 21.18
CA ASP A 693 11.48 14.90 21.86
C ASP A 693 11.21 15.98 20.78
N PHE A 694 9.95 16.17 20.38
CA PHE A 694 9.59 17.07 19.28
C PHE A 694 9.53 18.54 19.72
N ASN A 695 9.48 18.82 21.03
CA ASN A 695 9.34 20.18 21.56
C ASN A 695 10.61 20.68 22.32
N ASN A 696 11.65 19.85 22.40
CA ASN A 696 12.92 20.09 23.09
C ASN A 696 12.78 20.36 24.60
N ASP A 697 11.83 19.71 25.28
CA ASP A 697 11.65 19.83 26.72
C ASP A 697 12.39 18.75 27.55
N GLY A 698 13.04 17.80 26.87
CA GLY A 698 13.77 16.68 27.45
C GLY A 698 12.90 15.47 27.76
N ILE A 699 11.64 15.45 27.30
CA ILE A 699 10.68 14.35 27.46
C ILE A 699 10.34 13.80 26.09
N LEU A 700 10.26 12.48 25.97
CA LEU A 700 9.88 11.84 24.72
C LEU A 700 8.39 12.00 24.42
N ASP A 701 8.08 12.40 23.19
CA ASP A 701 6.75 12.49 22.62
C ASP A 701 6.49 11.31 21.66
N ILE A 702 5.22 11.14 21.26
CA ILE A 702 4.82 10.06 20.35
C ILE A 702 4.06 10.64 19.16
N PHE A 703 4.63 10.51 17.95
CA PHE A 703 3.90 10.68 16.70
C PHE A 703 3.17 9.38 16.33
N VAL A 704 1.90 9.51 15.97
CA VAL A 704 1.00 8.41 15.59
C VAL A 704 0.52 8.64 14.16
N ALA A 705 0.93 7.75 13.25
CA ALA A 705 0.52 7.77 11.85
C ALA A 705 -0.91 7.25 11.68
N SER A 706 -1.82 8.10 11.22
CA SER A 706 -3.19 7.69 10.95
C SER A 706 -3.35 7.24 9.49
N TYR A 707 -3.73 5.98 9.29
CA TYR A 707 -3.72 5.34 7.97
C TYR A 707 -5.07 5.36 7.26
N HIS A 708 -6.18 5.19 7.97
CA HIS A 708 -7.49 4.98 7.34
C HIS A 708 -8.65 5.37 8.26
N GLY A 709 -9.61 6.11 7.72
CA GLY A 709 -10.95 6.30 8.32
C GLY A 709 -12.03 5.73 7.41
N THR A 710 -13.22 5.43 7.94
CA THR A 710 -14.28 4.72 7.16
C THR A 710 -14.63 5.34 5.81
N ARG A 711 -14.48 6.66 5.66
CA ARG A 711 -14.84 7.41 4.44
C ARG A 711 -13.73 8.26 3.84
N THR A 712 -12.57 8.34 4.51
CA THR A 712 -11.44 9.16 4.06
C THR A 712 -10.13 8.50 4.43
N ARG A 713 -9.13 8.70 3.58
CA ARG A 713 -7.72 8.36 3.82
C ARG A 713 -6.85 9.61 3.88
N ASP A 714 -7.44 10.78 3.69
CA ASP A 714 -6.84 12.08 3.89
C ASP A 714 -7.30 12.59 5.26
N LEU A 715 -6.48 12.41 6.29
CA LEU A 715 -6.84 12.69 7.68
C LEU A 715 -5.63 13.11 8.53
N ASP A 716 -5.94 13.67 9.69
CA ASP A 716 -4.94 14.13 10.65
C ASP A 716 -4.24 12.93 11.34
N SER A 717 -2.91 12.95 11.34
CA SER A 717 -2.05 12.21 12.26
C SER A 717 -1.79 13.06 13.53
N TYR A 718 -1.36 12.43 14.62
CA TYR A 718 -1.28 13.11 15.92
C TYR A 718 0.10 13.02 16.54
N ILE A 719 0.56 14.12 17.15
CA ILE A 719 1.67 14.10 18.11
C ILE A 719 1.06 14.17 19.50
N TYR A 720 1.29 13.16 20.32
CA TYR A 720 0.97 13.15 21.75
C TYR A 720 2.18 13.67 22.52
N TRP A 721 1.99 14.80 23.19
CA TRP A 721 3.03 15.47 23.95
C TRP A 721 3.22 14.77 25.30
N GLY A 722 4.44 14.30 25.57
CA GLY A 722 4.81 13.69 26.83
C GLY A 722 4.83 14.73 27.95
N GLU A 723 4.51 14.32 29.16
CA GLU A 723 4.58 15.17 30.35
C GLU A 723 5.42 14.49 31.45
N PRO A 724 5.94 15.26 32.42
CA PRO A 724 6.83 14.71 33.45
C PRO A 724 6.24 13.49 34.17
N GLY A 725 7.01 12.40 34.22
CA GLY A 725 6.59 11.13 34.82
C GLY A 725 5.88 10.17 33.87
N GLY A 726 5.88 10.44 32.56
CA GLY A 726 5.30 9.56 31.54
C GLY A 726 3.79 9.69 31.41
N ASP A 727 3.23 10.89 31.56
CA ASP A 727 1.79 11.10 31.33
C ASP A 727 1.53 11.51 29.86
N PHE A 728 0.49 10.90 29.27
CA PHE A 728 0.05 11.17 27.89
C PHE A 728 -1.48 11.27 27.86
N SER A 729 -2.02 12.26 27.14
CA SER A 729 -3.47 12.42 27.06
C SER A 729 -3.96 13.02 25.74
N GLU A 730 -5.22 12.75 25.39
CA GLU A 730 -5.88 13.30 24.19
C GLU A 730 -6.06 14.82 24.22
N ASN A 731 -5.98 15.43 25.40
CA ASN A 731 -6.05 16.90 25.55
C ASN A 731 -4.70 17.57 25.27
N LYS A 732 -3.62 16.79 25.20
CA LYS A 732 -2.24 17.24 24.98
C LYS A 732 -1.71 16.63 23.70
N ARG A 733 -2.37 16.96 22.59
CA ARG A 733 -1.92 16.54 21.27
C ARG A 733 -2.02 17.66 20.24
N SER A 734 -1.13 17.60 19.26
CA SER A 734 -1.19 18.38 18.03
C SER A 734 -1.59 17.49 16.86
N ARG A 735 -2.07 18.11 15.78
CA ARG A 735 -2.46 17.43 14.54
C ARG A 735 -1.53 17.82 13.41
N LEU A 736 -1.21 16.85 12.55
CA LEU A 736 -0.53 17.06 11.28
C LEU A 736 -1.34 16.35 10.20
N PHE A 737 -1.79 17.10 9.20
CA PHE A 737 -2.56 16.54 8.11
C PHE A 737 -1.70 15.60 7.25
N GLY A 738 -2.18 14.39 6.98
CA GLY A 738 -1.48 13.41 6.15
C GLY A 738 -2.39 12.74 5.12
N HIS A 739 -1.75 12.04 4.18
CA HIS A 739 -2.43 11.28 3.13
C HIS A 739 -2.21 9.79 3.39
N SER A 740 -2.97 9.24 4.33
CA SER A 740 -2.87 7.85 4.81
C SER A 740 -1.44 7.53 5.20
N VAL A 741 -0.98 8.14 6.29
CA VAL A 741 0.42 8.00 6.71
C VAL A 741 0.68 6.54 7.06
N ALA A 742 1.66 5.92 6.41
CA ALA A 742 2.00 4.50 6.50
C ALA A 742 3.35 4.23 7.18
N GLY A 743 4.22 5.25 7.23
CA GLY A 743 5.51 5.16 7.89
C GLY A 743 5.93 6.53 8.43
N ALA A 744 6.74 6.52 9.48
CA ALA A 744 7.27 7.73 10.11
C ALA A 744 8.74 7.56 10.53
N LEU A 745 9.54 8.61 10.34
CA LEU A 745 10.90 8.69 10.85
C LEU A 745 11.17 10.11 11.37
N ALA A 746 11.72 10.21 12.58
CA ALA A 746 11.99 11.48 13.24
C ALA A 746 13.49 11.63 13.52
N ALA A 747 14.03 12.79 13.14
CA ALA A 747 15.39 13.24 13.44
C ALA A 747 15.52 14.72 13.10
N ASP A 748 16.57 15.38 13.56
CA ASP A 748 16.89 16.76 13.18
C ASP A 748 17.58 16.76 11.79
N PHE A 749 16.80 16.65 10.72
CA PHE A 749 17.34 16.39 9.37
C PHE A 749 18.13 17.58 8.81
N ASN A 750 17.83 18.80 9.25
CA ASN A 750 18.51 20.02 8.82
C ASN A 750 19.55 20.54 9.84
N GLU A 751 19.71 19.87 10.98
CA GLU A 751 20.64 20.19 12.06
C GLU A 751 20.40 21.58 12.70
N ASP A 752 19.14 22.01 12.79
CA ASP A 752 18.74 23.29 13.39
C ASP A 752 18.45 23.20 14.90
N GLY A 753 18.56 22.00 15.47
CA GLY A 753 18.34 21.69 16.87
C GLY A 753 16.90 21.29 17.20
N TYR A 754 16.01 21.17 16.22
CA TYR A 754 14.63 20.69 16.42
C TYR A 754 14.40 19.39 15.66
N ILE A 755 13.74 18.43 16.30
CA ILE A 755 13.42 17.16 15.64
C ILE A 755 12.37 17.39 14.54
N ASP A 756 12.73 17.09 13.30
CA ASP A 756 11.86 17.06 12.13
C ASP A 756 11.15 15.70 11.98
N LEU A 757 10.23 15.60 11.02
CA LEU A 757 9.44 14.38 10.80
C LEU A 757 9.25 14.07 9.31
N ALA A 758 9.72 12.91 8.87
CA ALA A 758 9.40 12.33 7.57
C ALA A 758 8.21 11.38 7.69
N THR A 759 7.26 11.48 6.75
CA THR A 759 6.03 10.69 6.72
C THR A 759 5.84 10.08 5.33
N ALA A 760 5.69 8.76 5.27
CA ALA A 760 5.34 8.03 4.05
C ALA A 760 3.83 8.10 3.84
N ASN A 761 3.39 8.79 2.80
CA ASN A 761 1.98 8.95 2.48
C ASN A 761 1.54 7.92 1.45
N HIS A 762 0.72 6.97 1.87
CA HIS A 762 0.37 5.79 1.07
C HIS A 762 -0.78 6.02 0.09
N LYS A 763 -1.76 6.87 0.41
CA LYS A 763 -2.86 7.21 -0.52
C LYS A 763 -3.26 8.68 -0.43
N THR A 764 -3.21 9.35 -1.57
CA THR A 764 -3.62 10.75 -1.75
C THR A 764 -4.94 10.80 -2.50
N PHE A 765 -6.01 11.29 -1.87
CA PHE A 765 -7.36 11.36 -2.46
C PHE A 765 -7.82 10.03 -3.07
N GLY A 766 -7.56 8.92 -2.37
CA GLY A 766 -7.94 7.56 -2.78
C GLY A 766 -6.97 6.85 -3.75
N ASN A 767 -5.95 7.55 -4.26
CA ASN A 767 -4.99 6.98 -5.21
C ASN A 767 -3.61 6.79 -4.57
N HIS A 768 -2.88 5.75 -4.98
CA HIS A 768 -1.53 5.47 -4.45
C HIS A 768 -0.46 6.46 -4.94
N PRO A 769 -0.45 6.88 -6.21
CA PRO A 769 0.46 7.94 -6.64
C PRO A 769 0.23 9.24 -5.86
N GLY A 770 1.27 9.73 -5.20
CA GLY A 770 1.15 10.86 -4.29
C GLY A 770 2.47 11.51 -3.94
N LYS A 771 2.49 12.17 -2.78
CA LYS A 771 3.71 12.78 -2.23
C LYS A 771 3.80 12.48 -0.75
N SER A 772 4.93 11.94 -0.32
CA SER A 772 5.34 11.83 1.07
C SER A 772 5.91 13.16 1.57
N PHE A 773 5.84 13.42 2.87
CA PHE A 773 6.15 14.74 3.44
C PHE A 773 7.34 14.67 4.38
N VAL A 774 8.23 15.66 4.27
CA VAL A 774 9.19 16.01 5.31
C VAL A 774 8.72 17.31 5.96
N TRP A 775 8.29 17.22 7.21
CA TRP A 775 7.84 18.33 8.03
C TRP A 775 9.03 18.93 8.76
N TRP A 776 9.28 20.21 8.51
CA TRP A 776 10.35 20.95 9.17
C TRP A 776 9.83 21.58 10.45
N ASN A 777 10.44 21.22 11.57
CA ASN A 777 10.12 21.74 12.89
C ASN A 777 10.90 23.03 13.16
N GLY A 778 10.78 23.61 14.35
CA GLY A 778 11.51 24.80 14.74
C GLY A 778 10.95 25.44 16.01
N PRO A 779 11.39 26.66 16.36
CA PRO A 779 10.98 27.33 17.61
C PRO A 779 9.46 27.58 17.71
N ASP A 780 8.78 27.71 16.58
CA ASP A 780 7.32 27.90 16.51
C ASP A 780 6.54 26.58 16.33
N GLY A 781 7.24 25.44 16.33
CA GLY A 781 6.67 24.11 16.07
C GLY A 781 6.43 23.80 14.58
N PHE A 782 5.88 22.62 14.29
CA PHE A 782 5.52 22.20 12.94
C PHE A 782 4.53 23.14 12.24
N SER A 783 4.67 23.30 10.91
CA SER A 783 3.77 24.10 10.09
C SER A 783 3.55 23.49 8.70
N GLU A 784 2.31 23.52 8.22
CA GLU A 784 1.95 23.12 6.85
C GLU A 784 2.62 23.97 5.75
N GLN A 785 3.12 25.17 6.10
CA GLN A 785 3.89 26.01 5.16
C GLN A 785 5.37 25.59 5.07
N ARG A 786 5.86 24.76 6.01
CA ARG A 786 7.24 24.30 6.09
C ARG A 786 7.32 22.80 5.85
N VAL A 787 6.93 22.38 4.65
CA VAL A 787 6.89 20.98 4.24
C VAL A 787 7.57 20.79 2.90
N THR A 788 8.57 19.91 2.84
CA THR A 788 9.09 19.38 1.58
C THR A 788 8.23 18.20 1.14
N LYS A 789 7.79 18.20 -0.12
CA LYS A 789 6.93 17.14 -0.69
C LYS A 789 7.73 16.29 -1.66
N LEU A 790 7.92 15.02 -1.34
CA LEU A 790 8.70 14.05 -2.09
C LEU A 790 7.77 13.13 -2.89
N PRO A 791 7.86 13.05 -4.23
CA PRO A 791 7.04 12.14 -5.04
C PRO A 791 7.19 10.68 -4.63
N THR A 792 6.09 9.99 -4.37
CA THR A 792 6.12 8.56 -3.99
C THR A 792 4.92 7.83 -4.56
N MET A 793 5.08 6.54 -4.81
CA MET A 793 4.06 5.64 -5.36
C MET A 793 3.59 4.68 -4.25
N GLY A 794 2.56 5.11 -3.52
CA GLY A 794 1.94 4.34 -2.44
C GLY A 794 2.89 3.60 -1.52
N PRO A 795 3.84 4.29 -0.86
CA PRO A 795 4.79 3.61 0.00
C PRO A 795 4.09 3.01 1.22
N HIS A 796 4.45 1.78 1.58
CA HIS A 796 3.95 1.13 2.80
C HIS A 796 4.69 1.53 4.07
N GLY A 797 5.85 2.16 3.95
CA GLY A 797 6.68 2.52 5.08
C GLY A 797 7.90 3.36 4.69
N ILE A 798 8.82 3.48 5.64
CA ILE A 798 10.16 4.03 5.45
C ILE A 798 11.15 2.97 5.98
N THR A 799 11.60 3.16 7.22
CA THR A 799 12.39 2.20 7.99
C THR A 799 11.75 2.07 9.37
N HIS A 800 11.63 0.85 9.87
CA HIS A 800 10.97 0.59 11.15
C HIS A 800 12.00 0.54 12.28
N SER A 801 12.76 1.63 12.43
CA SER A 801 13.75 1.83 13.48
C SER A 801 13.89 3.30 13.79
N ASP A 802 13.67 3.63 15.05
CA ASP A 802 13.87 5.00 15.51
C ASP A 802 15.35 5.35 15.48
N ILE A 803 15.62 6.62 15.23
CA ILE A 803 16.96 7.19 15.29
C ILE A 803 17.32 7.47 16.75
N GLY A 804 18.54 7.07 17.14
CA GLY A 804 19.08 7.27 18.48
C GLY A 804 18.95 6.06 19.39
N ASN A 805 19.41 6.20 20.62
CA ASN A 805 19.40 5.16 21.64
C ASN A 805 17.95 4.71 21.95
N VAL A 806 17.73 3.40 22.09
CA VAL A 806 16.39 2.87 22.34
C VAL A 806 15.77 3.40 23.64
N MET A 807 16.56 3.78 24.65
CA MET A 807 16.04 4.29 25.93
C MET A 807 15.52 5.72 25.82
N ASP A 808 16.32 6.63 25.28
CA ASP A 808 16.12 8.08 25.43
C ASP A 808 16.22 8.86 24.11
N ARG A 809 16.40 8.17 22.97
CA ARG A 809 16.66 8.75 21.64
C ARG A 809 17.92 9.62 21.58
N GLY A 810 18.81 9.52 22.57
CA GLY A 810 20.10 10.17 22.60
C GLY A 810 21.04 9.67 21.49
N PRO A 811 22.06 10.45 21.12
CA PRO A 811 22.93 10.12 20.00
C PRO A 811 23.99 9.04 20.29
N GLU A 812 24.13 8.63 21.56
CA GLU A 812 25.22 7.77 22.05
C GLU A 812 24.77 6.35 22.37
N GLU A 813 25.59 5.38 21.97
CA GLU A 813 25.51 3.98 22.40
C GLU A 813 26.67 3.64 23.34
N TYR A 814 26.45 2.75 24.31
CA TYR A 814 27.40 2.50 25.39
C TYR A 814 28.00 1.09 25.35
N TYR A 815 29.32 1.00 25.54
CA TYR A 815 30.04 -0.26 25.72
C TYR A 815 30.83 -0.25 27.02
N GLU A 816 30.67 -1.27 27.85
CA GLU A 816 31.47 -1.46 29.06
C GLU A 816 32.41 -2.66 28.88
N SER A 817 33.71 -2.46 29.07
CA SER A 817 34.69 -3.56 29.02
C SER A 817 34.47 -4.59 30.13
N ARG A 818 35.09 -5.77 30.02
CA ARG A 818 35.27 -6.68 31.17
C ARG A 818 36.09 -5.99 32.28
N ALA A 819 36.06 -6.55 33.49
CA ALA A 819 36.99 -6.14 34.53
C ALA A 819 38.44 -6.53 34.16
N ILE A 820 39.38 -5.61 34.34
CA ILE A 820 40.79 -5.75 33.96
C ILE A 820 41.65 -5.57 35.21
N GLU A 821 42.44 -6.59 35.55
CA GLU A 821 43.40 -6.53 36.64
C GLU A 821 44.72 -5.91 36.17
N LEU A 822 45.13 -4.80 36.80
CA LEU A 822 46.45 -4.22 36.61
C LEU A 822 47.51 -5.02 37.38
N PRO A 823 48.80 -4.97 36.96
CA PRO A 823 49.88 -5.51 37.75
C PRO A 823 49.92 -4.90 39.16
N GLU A 824 50.31 -5.71 40.15
CA GLU A 824 50.32 -5.32 41.55
C GLU A 824 51.13 -4.02 41.79
N GLY A 825 50.51 -3.07 42.50
CA GLY A 825 51.10 -1.77 42.80
C GLY A 825 51.12 -0.80 41.62
N CYS A 826 50.39 -1.06 40.54
CA CYS A 826 50.20 -0.10 39.44
C CYS A 826 48.87 0.65 39.54
N SER A 827 48.83 1.85 38.97
CA SER A 827 47.61 2.63 38.75
C SER A 827 47.49 3.05 37.30
N LEU A 828 46.25 3.19 36.83
CA LEU A 828 45.95 3.70 35.50
C LEU A 828 46.43 5.15 35.35
N THR A 829 47.09 5.45 34.24
CA THR A 829 47.62 6.77 33.89
C THR A 829 46.99 7.37 32.64
N GLY A 830 46.22 6.60 31.87
CA GLY A 830 45.50 7.10 30.69
C GLY A 830 44.75 6.02 29.93
N VAL A 831 43.77 6.45 29.13
CA VAL A 831 43.03 5.60 28.19
C VAL A 831 43.10 6.22 26.81
N SER A 832 43.43 5.40 25.81
CA SER A 832 43.42 5.78 24.40
C SER A 832 42.75 4.70 23.57
N TRP A 833 42.33 5.03 22.36
CA TRP A 833 41.75 4.09 21.40
C TRP A 833 42.32 4.28 20.00
N ASP A 834 42.40 3.20 19.25
CA ASP A 834 42.57 3.22 17.79
C ASP A 834 41.19 3.02 17.16
N ALA A 835 40.73 4.00 16.39
CA ALA A 835 39.41 3.99 15.79
C ALA A 835 39.35 4.83 14.50
N ASP A 836 38.49 4.42 13.57
CA ASP A 836 38.03 5.33 12.52
C ASP A 836 36.86 6.15 13.09
N ILE A 837 36.97 7.48 12.98
CA ILE A 837 35.94 8.43 13.45
C ILE A 837 35.45 9.21 12.22
N PRO A 838 34.38 8.74 11.54
CA PRO A 838 33.77 9.49 10.44
C PRO A 838 33.27 10.87 10.89
N PRO A 839 33.05 11.81 9.95
CA PRO A 839 32.44 13.10 10.26
C PRO A 839 31.14 12.96 11.07
N LYS A 840 30.88 13.91 11.97
CA LYS A 840 29.69 13.93 12.84
C LYS A 840 29.52 12.70 13.75
N THR A 841 30.58 11.92 13.93
CA THR A 841 30.67 10.85 14.93
C THR A 841 31.73 11.17 15.98
N TRP A 842 31.63 10.55 17.15
CA TRP A 842 32.61 10.74 18.23
C TRP A 842 32.72 9.52 19.14
N VAL A 843 33.82 9.46 19.88
CA VAL A 843 34.04 8.49 20.97
C VAL A 843 34.44 9.26 22.22
N LYS A 844 33.82 8.92 23.35
CA LYS A 844 34.23 9.37 24.68
C LYS A 844 34.46 8.16 25.57
N ALA A 845 35.33 8.31 26.57
CA ALA A 845 35.61 7.24 27.52
C ALA A 845 35.36 7.66 28.97
N GLN A 846 35.02 6.69 29.80
CA GLN A 846 35.04 6.78 31.24
C GLN A 846 35.79 5.59 31.81
N VAL A 847 36.34 5.77 33.01
CA VAL A 847 37.03 4.70 33.72
C VAL A 847 36.62 4.65 35.16
N ARG A 848 36.59 3.44 35.71
CA ARG A 848 36.44 3.21 37.15
C ARG A 848 37.49 2.24 37.64
N SER A 849 37.78 2.34 38.92
CA SER A 849 38.82 1.56 39.57
C SER A 849 38.40 1.15 40.98
N ALA A 850 38.84 -0.01 41.41
CA ALA A 850 38.62 -0.47 42.77
C ALA A 850 39.69 -1.46 43.24
N ALA A 851 39.74 -1.70 44.56
CA ALA A 851 40.69 -2.65 45.15
C ALA A 851 40.38 -4.11 44.77
N THR A 852 39.10 -4.43 44.57
CA THR A 852 38.62 -5.77 44.20
C THR A 852 37.64 -5.69 43.03
N GLU A 853 37.53 -6.76 42.26
CA GLU A 853 36.53 -6.90 41.18
C GLU A 853 35.09 -6.70 41.69
N GLU A 854 34.78 -7.18 42.90
CA GLU A 854 33.45 -7.04 43.50
C GLU A 854 33.09 -5.58 43.76
N THR A 855 34.02 -4.82 44.36
CA THR A 855 33.85 -3.39 44.62
C THR A 855 33.88 -2.53 43.36
N LEU A 856 34.42 -3.05 42.24
CA LEU A 856 34.51 -2.33 40.97
C LEU A 856 33.12 -2.02 40.40
N ARG A 857 32.16 -2.94 40.57
CA ARG A 857 30.79 -2.79 40.03
C ARG A 857 30.04 -1.58 40.62
N GLN A 858 30.42 -1.18 41.83
CA GLN A 858 29.84 -0.05 42.55
C GLN A 858 30.72 1.21 42.47
N ALA A 859 31.92 1.11 41.89
CA ALA A 859 32.83 2.24 41.77
C ALA A 859 32.27 3.27 40.77
N PRO A 860 32.41 4.57 41.06
CA PRO A 860 31.94 5.62 40.18
C PRO A 860 32.72 5.63 38.86
N TRP A 861 32.02 5.94 37.78
CA TRP A 861 32.64 6.24 36.50
C TRP A 861 33.27 7.63 36.55
N CYS A 862 34.54 7.72 36.20
CA CYS A 862 35.32 8.97 36.21
C CYS A 862 35.84 9.31 34.82
N GLY A 863 35.87 10.61 34.53
CA GLY A 863 36.50 11.19 33.35
C GLY A 863 37.59 12.20 33.73
N ALA A 864 37.80 13.20 32.88
CA ALA A 864 38.84 14.20 33.09
C ALA A 864 38.63 15.00 34.38
N GLU A 865 37.38 15.31 34.74
CA GLU A 865 37.02 16.17 35.89
C GLU A 865 36.63 15.37 37.15
N GLY A 866 36.72 14.04 37.12
CA GLY A 866 36.33 13.15 38.21
C GLY A 866 35.01 12.42 37.94
N GLU A 867 34.29 12.06 39.01
CA GLU A 867 33.05 11.27 38.96
C GLU A 867 32.00 11.91 38.03
N GLY A 868 31.37 11.09 37.18
CA GLY A 868 30.33 11.49 36.22
C GLY A 868 30.85 12.20 34.96
N SER A 869 32.07 12.74 34.96
CA SER A 869 32.64 13.41 33.78
C SER A 869 33.16 12.41 32.74
N TRP A 870 33.40 12.85 31.50
CA TRP A 870 33.95 12.03 30.41
C TRP A 870 35.39 12.42 30.07
N LEU A 871 36.13 11.49 29.46
CA LEU A 871 37.37 11.72 28.72
C LEU A 871 36.95 11.93 27.26
N GLU A 872 37.01 13.17 26.78
CA GLU A 872 36.61 13.52 25.41
C GLU A 872 37.79 13.41 24.44
N GLY A 873 39.01 13.58 24.93
CA GLY A 873 40.23 13.46 24.16
C GLY A 873 40.80 12.04 24.18
N ASN A 874 41.22 11.55 23.01
CA ASN A 874 41.95 10.29 22.91
C ASN A 874 43.32 10.41 23.60
N GLY A 875 43.60 9.50 24.55
CA GLY A 875 44.83 9.52 25.35
C GLY A 875 44.76 10.40 26.60
N GLU A 876 43.58 10.93 26.93
CA GLU A 876 43.38 11.66 28.18
C GLU A 876 43.52 10.76 29.42
N ARG A 877 43.77 11.44 30.54
CA ARG A 877 43.92 10.83 31.84
C ARG A 877 42.86 11.37 32.80
N PRO A 878 42.24 10.52 33.63
CA PRO A 878 41.37 11.02 34.67
C PRO A 878 42.20 11.79 35.71
N ASN A 879 41.83 13.04 36.01
CA ASN A 879 42.56 13.82 37.02
C ASN A 879 42.30 13.30 38.44
N VAL A 880 41.14 12.67 38.66
CA VAL A 880 40.73 12.10 39.94
C VAL A 880 40.16 10.70 39.69
N LEU A 881 40.99 9.68 39.91
CA LEU A 881 40.60 8.27 39.87
C LEU A 881 41.00 7.60 41.20
N PRO A 882 40.07 6.93 41.90
CA PRO A 882 40.42 6.18 43.11
C PRO A 882 41.56 5.18 42.84
N PRO A 883 42.53 4.99 43.75
CA PRO A 883 43.53 3.95 43.55
C PRO A 883 42.87 2.57 43.63
N GLY A 884 43.16 1.71 42.65
CA GLY A 884 42.58 0.38 42.57
C GLY A 884 43.34 -0.50 41.58
N GLN A 885 43.50 -1.78 41.92
CA GLN A 885 44.14 -2.76 41.05
C GLN A 885 43.21 -3.17 39.89
N TRP A 886 41.90 -3.22 40.14
CA TRP A 886 40.90 -3.57 39.15
C TRP A 886 40.40 -2.31 38.45
N ILE A 887 40.36 -2.36 37.12
CA ILE A 887 39.95 -1.25 36.25
C ILE A 887 38.87 -1.73 35.30
N GLN A 888 37.96 -0.83 34.95
CA GLN A 888 37.05 -1.01 33.81
C GLN A 888 36.97 0.32 33.07
N TYR A 889 36.87 0.26 31.75
CA TYR A 889 36.52 1.41 30.92
C TYR A 889 35.13 1.23 30.30
N ARG A 890 34.48 2.37 30.06
CA ARG A 890 33.23 2.50 29.31
C ARG A 890 33.45 3.45 28.14
N LEU A 891 32.94 3.11 26.97
CA LEU A 891 32.94 3.96 25.78
C LEU A 891 31.51 4.42 25.49
N ALA A 892 31.38 5.68 25.07
CA ALA A 892 30.20 6.20 24.39
C ALA A 892 30.56 6.39 22.92
N LEU A 893 29.83 5.72 22.04
CA LEU A 893 29.95 5.84 20.58
C LEU A 893 28.77 6.69 20.09
N GLY A 894 29.06 7.94 19.71
CA GLY A 894 28.03 8.88 19.30
C GLY A 894 28.03 9.15 17.81
N ALA A 895 26.85 9.44 17.27
CA ALA A 895 26.68 10.01 15.93
C ALA A 895 25.47 10.93 15.87
N VAL A 896 25.60 12.06 15.17
CA VAL A 896 24.48 12.95 14.86
C VAL A 896 23.46 12.18 14.04
N ASN A 897 22.20 12.19 14.46
CA ASN A 897 21.06 11.49 13.85
C ASN A 897 21.32 10.00 13.55
N SER A 898 22.27 9.36 14.23
CA SER A 898 22.68 7.97 13.92
C SER A 898 23.11 7.75 12.45
N GLY A 899 23.55 8.80 11.74
CA GLY A 899 23.88 8.70 10.31
C GLY A 899 25.02 7.71 10.01
N GLY A 900 26.03 7.64 10.88
CA GLY A 900 27.17 6.73 10.74
C GLY A 900 27.63 6.13 12.06
N THR A 901 28.80 5.48 12.05
CA THR A 901 29.36 4.81 13.23
C THR A 901 30.85 5.10 13.42
N PRO A 902 31.30 5.46 14.64
CA PRO A 902 32.69 5.23 15.02
C PRO A 902 33.03 3.73 14.91
N ARG A 903 34.25 3.39 14.49
CA ARG A 903 34.70 2.00 14.33
C ARG A 903 35.97 1.77 15.15
N ILE A 904 35.83 1.13 16.31
CA ILE A 904 36.92 1.02 17.30
C ILE A 904 37.64 -0.32 17.14
N ARG A 905 38.96 -0.26 16.93
CA ARG A 905 39.83 -1.42 16.69
C ARG A 905 40.57 -1.89 17.95
N GLU A 906 40.99 -0.95 18.79
CA GLU A 906 41.77 -1.22 20.00
C GLU A 906 41.45 -0.17 21.08
N VAL A 907 41.40 -0.58 22.35
CA VAL A 907 41.50 0.31 23.51
C VAL A 907 42.79 -0.02 24.28
N SER A 908 43.58 1.02 24.54
CA SER A 908 44.86 0.97 25.24
C SER A 908 44.74 1.64 26.62
N LEU A 909 45.07 0.90 27.68
CA LEU A 909 45.12 1.36 29.07
C LEU A 909 46.57 1.50 29.51
N ALA A 910 47.04 2.74 29.63
CA ALA A 910 48.38 3.03 30.13
C ALA A 910 48.39 2.98 31.67
N TYR A 911 49.42 2.37 32.27
CA TYR A 911 49.57 2.29 33.72
C TYR A 911 51.02 2.49 34.17
N GLU A 912 51.21 2.88 35.43
CA GLU A 912 52.52 3.01 36.05
C GLU A 912 52.55 2.45 37.48
N ARG A 913 53.72 1.95 37.89
CA ARG A 913 53.93 1.47 39.26
C ARG A 913 53.97 2.65 40.25
N GLN A 914 53.10 2.62 41.25
CA GLN A 914 53.09 3.58 42.37
C GLN A 914 54.42 3.50 43.14
N ALA A 915 54.92 4.66 43.55
CA ALA A 915 56.22 4.83 44.20
C ALA A 915 56.25 4.34 45.64
#